data_AF-S5TIS9-F1
#
_entry.id   AF-S5TIS9-F1
#
_cell.length_a   1.000
_cell.length_b   1.000
_cell.length_c   1.000
_cell.angle_alpha   90.00
_cell.angle_beta   90.00
_cell.angle_gamma   90.00
#
_symmetry.space_group_name_H-M   'P 1'
#
loop_
_entity.id
_entity.type
_entity.pdbx_description
1 polymer ?
#
loop_
_entity_poly.entity_id
_entity_poly.type
_entity_poly.pdbx_seq_one_letter_code
_entity_poly.pdbx_strand_id
1 'polypeptide(L)'
;MTRIRTHVGIEPLTHLPQGQTQHLTAAAYTLPGRTIVRLVPEALTEAEDRTLDTIGAQPVSHAPVGYTTPRAIGFPAWPILSDPDNAHHALHLVGELEWARRRAGSAKNTVKQRLNQLAATLSASAPHFVPTLLEEAARIFAAADNLTYATQMFNQARETERTRSLAVDDQRHRAMFQEFTALGVVGIKALRAEAQAVPARDGDPHGVLDYLIDLNATRLRAGHEPYRGLVKDLRAAGKISGLSAAETDDRFFDAVVDIPAVLHAPADFLSGIRDSLVRYARTRPAARSLLARIHPREMNTDEYLALLEESGTVAELRADPQAWAEWLLELIAQMPQRPDRQGTLVDQVLDTREQLAGHEVQLPLQYVDLDVLDALLECGVRIAGPESDLWYHSVNWSSWLQATNGVRARALDYVAADPVLGEDARQALRSAEIRSHADILLATSGTRQILDDVLQRHRQLRDGPALSVAGLREFHATAADLAQPPIAEHLPEPLREVLDVDAAALLQHSVRGGVLAELTWPAAEEAIRRLCAQAGTEKYRLFSTYPAVAVVAGRHLEVIDGDQVIASGQLPEDMDWIFGVQHMGETAVCYYRDTGGDYLAYWLHTQAATTVTDPSSTFSAVNYSLPYRDGRLTGKGHLTVGDTTHFGPATTVLTTDPDTATVLADGGHSRTYRWDGESFHQVQYTAEELTRDLGLRELGLDIPELGPDTEIRLEHSTLVPAQPGTADSPLGTINGVHAQIHLNQGGHESIVTAFGTFDAHDCPAVLRRPGGGVWLRDSHRLLDHDTGRDLDLTARNTTPMRMIEHFPVAALHQTVPRDDAASTRMRSYPRTHAEELLNALHTENDNHTNVIAAPLGTDDPELIDAIATLAHAVHAVATDYATLRHTAGLDQSPDTDTPEPELTLSGAASQLLNPDTAATPGATPAPTAHPHTVAGIAGLLRHARNPDATPTDDHGLHVTG
;
A
#
# COMPACT_ATOMS: atom_id res chain seq x y z
N MET A 1 27.38 4.21 -1.13
CA MET A 1 28.58 5.07 -1.02
C MET A 1 28.47 5.97 0.19
N THR A 2 29.11 5.59 1.30
CA THR A 2 29.14 6.35 2.55
C THR A 2 30.01 7.59 2.36
N ARG A 3 29.40 8.79 2.30
CA ARG A 3 30.11 10.07 2.20
C ARG A 3 30.89 10.33 3.48
N ILE A 4 32.16 9.93 3.51
CA ILE A 4 33.13 10.49 4.45
C ILE A 4 33.45 11.89 3.94
N ARG A 5 32.71 12.91 4.41
CA ARG A 5 33.19 14.30 4.33
C ARG A 5 34.33 14.40 5.33
N THR A 6 35.58 14.27 4.86
CA THR A 6 36.76 14.65 5.63
C THR A 6 36.66 16.15 5.89
N HIS A 7 36.28 16.53 7.11
CA HIS A 7 36.54 17.87 7.57
C HIS A 7 38.05 18.10 7.53
N VAL A 8 38.41 19.27 6.97
CA VAL A 8 39.76 19.86 6.84
C VAL A 8 40.44 19.59 5.49
N GLY A 9 40.01 20.37 4.48
CA GLY A 9 40.68 20.54 3.18
C GLY A 9 41.97 21.35 3.32
N ILE A 10 43.04 20.66 3.70
CA ILE A 10 44.41 21.17 3.69
C ILE A 10 45.21 20.32 2.72
N GLU A 11 45.67 20.92 1.62
CA GLU A 11 46.60 20.27 0.70
C GLU A 11 48.05 20.64 1.03
N PRO A 12 49.00 19.69 1.01
CA PRO A 12 50.39 19.96 1.30
C PRO A 12 51.04 20.80 0.19
N LEU A 13 52.03 21.63 0.54
CA LEU A 13 52.77 22.49 -0.39
C LEU A 13 53.46 21.73 -1.55
N THR A 14 53.56 20.41 -1.47
CA THR A 14 54.16 19.53 -2.49
C THR A 14 53.20 19.20 -3.64
N HIS A 15 51.90 19.50 -3.51
CA HIS A 15 50.91 19.35 -4.56
C HIS A 15 50.46 20.74 -5.05
N LEU A 16 50.51 20.97 -6.36
CA LEU A 16 49.81 22.11 -6.98
C LEU A 16 48.32 21.76 -7.02
N PRO A 17 47.43 22.49 -6.34
CA PRO A 17 46.02 22.13 -6.25
C PRO A 17 45.30 22.20 -7.61
N GLN A 18 44.32 21.33 -7.83
CA GLN A 18 43.35 21.46 -8.92
C GLN A 18 42.17 22.33 -8.44
N GLY A 19 42.14 23.61 -8.85
CA GLY A 19 41.05 24.56 -8.53
C GLY A 19 41.54 25.85 -7.86
N GLN A 20 40.63 26.79 -7.59
CA GLN A 20 40.96 27.99 -6.82
C GLN A 20 41.28 27.60 -5.37
N THR A 21 42.49 27.90 -4.92
CA THR A 21 42.96 27.66 -3.55
C THR A 21 43.69 28.90 -3.03
N GLN A 22 43.81 29.01 -1.71
CA GLN A 22 44.58 30.06 -1.04
C GLN A 22 45.61 29.45 -0.11
N HIS A 23 46.73 30.13 0.09
CA HIS A 23 47.75 29.69 1.04
C HIS A 23 47.19 29.61 2.46
N LEU A 24 47.55 28.53 3.16
CA LEU A 24 47.30 28.35 4.56
C LEU A 24 48.58 28.63 5.34
N THR A 25 48.47 29.54 6.30
CA THR A 25 49.58 30.04 7.10
C THR A 25 49.47 29.52 8.53
N ALA A 26 50.55 28.95 9.06
CA ALA A 26 50.72 28.72 10.48
C ALA A 26 51.18 30.03 11.14
N ALA A 27 50.26 30.70 11.83
CA ALA A 27 50.52 31.91 12.59
C ALA A 27 50.75 31.58 14.06
N ALA A 28 51.94 31.91 14.58
CA ALA A 28 52.35 31.66 15.95
C ALA A 28 52.16 32.91 16.82
N TYR A 29 51.59 32.72 18.01
CA TYR A 29 51.27 33.78 18.98
C TYR A 29 51.81 33.44 20.37
N THR A 30 52.29 34.44 21.10
CA THR A 30 52.72 34.29 22.50
C THR A 30 51.67 34.87 23.45
N LEU A 31 51.26 34.05 24.41
CA LEU A 31 50.50 34.44 25.60
C LEU A 31 51.38 34.26 26.84
N PRO A 32 51.04 34.89 27.98
CA PRO A 32 51.76 34.63 29.23
C PRO A 32 51.83 33.12 29.52
N GLY A 33 53.04 32.56 29.45
CA GLY A 33 53.33 31.16 29.75
C GLY A 33 53.09 30.12 28.64
N ARG A 34 52.68 30.50 27.41
CA ARG A 34 52.47 29.53 26.31
C ARG A 34 52.54 30.14 24.91
N THR A 35 52.89 29.33 23.92
CA THR A 35 52.79 29.65 22.49
C THR A 35 51.61 28.90 21.89
N ILE A 36 50.79 29.58 21.09
CA ILE A 36 49.68 28.99 20.32
C ILE A 36 50.00 29.14 18.84
N VAL A 37 49.82 28.08 18.06
CA VAL A 37 49.89 28.12 16.59
C VAL A 37 48.51 27.91 16.02
N ARG A 38 48.08 28.79 15.12
CA ARG A 38 46.78 28.70 14.42
C ARG A 38 47.01 28.59 12.92
N LEU A 39 46.19 27.77 12.27
CA LEU A 39 46.16 27.65 10.82
C LEU A 39 45.14 28.64 10.28
N VAL A 40 45.62 29.65 9.57
CA VAL A 40 44.85 30.80 9.11
C VAL A 40 45.10 30.96 7.61
N PRO A 41 44.08 31.10 6.77
CA PRO A 41 44.29 31.51 5.38
C PRO A 41 45.14 32.78 5.33
N GLU A 42 46.12 32.84 4.43
CA GLU A 42 47.11 33.92 4.39
C GLU A 42 46.45 35.31 4.37
N ALA A 43 45.39 35.47 3.57
CA ALA A 43 44.59 36.70 3.46
C ALA A 43 43.87 37.12 4.77
N LEU A 44 43.74 36.24 5.76
CA LEU A 44 43.11 36.50 7.06
C LEU A 44 44.11 36.74 8.20
N THR A 45 45.41 36.58 7.94
CA THR A 45 46.44 36.59 8.99
C THR A 45 46.50 37.92 9.74
N GLU A 46 46.39 39.06 9.04
CA GLU A 46 46.40 40.39 9.68
C GLU A 46 45.17 40.61 10.58
N ALA A 47 44.00 40.14 10.15
CA ALA A 47 42.78 40.25 10.96
C ALA A 47 42.86 39.36 12.20
N GLU A 48 43.45 38.17 12.07
CA GLU A 48 43.68 37.25 13.18
C GLU A 48 44.65 37.85 14.20
N ASP A 49 45.75 38.47 13.74
CA ASP A 49 46.72 39.17 14.60
C ASP A 49 46.03 40.26 15.42
N ARG A 50 45.26 41.13 14.78
CA ARG A 50 44.50 42.19 15.47
C ARG A 50 43.46 41.63 16.44
N THR A 51 42.79 40.52 16.08
CA THR A 51 41.82 39.87 16.98
C THR A 51 42.49 39.33 18.23
N LEU A 52 43.64 38.67 18.08
CA LEU A 52 44.35 38.02 19.17
C LEU A 52 45.11 39.01 20.07
N ASP A 53 45.54 40.16 19.53
CA ASP A 53 46.09 41.25 20.33
C ASP A 53 45.11 41.74 21.42
N THR A 54 43.79 41.76 21.12
CA THR A 54 42.76 42.18 22.10
C THR A 54 42.66 41.28 23.34
N ILE A 55 43.16 40.04 23.26
CA ILE A 55 43.23 39.10 24.39
C ILE A 55 44.67 38.92 24.91
N GLY A 56 45.58 39.80 24.50
CA GLY A 56 46.98 39.84 24.94
C GLY A 56 47.90 38.83 24.26
N ALA A 57 47.49 38.25 23.12
CA ALA A 57 48.31 37.33 22.34
C ALA A 57 49.10 38.09 21.26
N GLN A 58 50.42 38.13 21.40
CA GLN A 58 51.31 38.85 20.47
C GLN A 58 51.78 37.95 19.33
N PRO A 59 51.71 38.38 18.05
CA PRO A 59 52.19 37.61 16.92
C PRO A 59 53.72 37.43 16.97
N VAL A 60 54.20 36.25 16.58
CA VAL A 60 55.62 35.86 16.59
C VAL A 60 56.13 35.62 15.17
N SER A 61 55.44 34.77 14.42
CA SER A 61 55.85 34.37 13.07
C SER A 61 54.68 33.84 12.26
N HIS A 62 54.74 34.02 10.95
CA HIS A 62 53.81 33.45 9.99
C HIS A 62 54.60 32.59 8.99
N ALA A 63 54.18 31.34 8.79
CA ALA A 63 54.82 30.44 7.83
C ALA A 63 53.76 29.73 6.97
N PRO A 64 53.84 29.76 5.62
CA PRO A 64 52.97 28.95 4.78
C PRO A 64 53.18 27.46 5.05
N VAL A 65 52.09 26.71 5.21
CA VAL A 65 52.12 25.26 5.54
C VAL A 65 51.26 24.40 4.61
N GLY A 66 50.47 25.01 3.72
CA GLY A 66 49.66 24.28 2.76
C GLY A 66 48.74 25.19 1.95
N TYR A 67 47.76 24.59 1.30
CA TYR A 67 46.67 25.26 0.60
C TYR A 67 45.33 24.90 1.24
N THR A 68 44.37 25.82 1.19
CA THR A 68 43.01 25.61 1.69
C THR A 68 41.98 26.21 0.72
N THR A 69 40.70 25.85 0.88
CA THR A 69 39.62 26.40 0.07
C THR A 69 39.51 27.93 0.28
N PRO A 70 39.28 28.72 -0.78
CA PRO A 70 39.02 30.14 -0.68
C PRO A 70 37.84 30.40 0.26
N ARG A 71 38.00 31.37 1.15
CA ARG A 71 36.98 31.78 2.13
C ARG A 71 36.91 33.28 2.12
N ALA A 72 35.70 33.83 2.00
CA ALA A 72 35.53 35.27 2.11
C ALA A 72 35.88 35.75 3.52
N ILE A 73 36.49 36.93 3.63
CA ILE A 73 36.71 37.58 4.92
C ILE A 73 35.35 37.76 5.60
N GLY A 74 35.17 37.08 6.73
CA GLY A 74 33.91 36.97 7.47
C GLY A 74 33.97 37.67 8.81
N PHE A 75 32.97 37.44 9.66
CA PHE A 75 32.90 38.03 10.99
C PHE A 75 33.76 37.24 12.02
N PRO A 76 34.47 37.89 12.96
CA PRO A 76 34.58 39.34 13.19
C PRO A 76 35.71 40.03 12.39
N ALA A 77 36.49 39.27 11.61
CA ALA A 77 37.66 39.77 10.89
C ALA A 77 37.36 40.95 9.95
N TRP A 78 36.27 40.87 9.18
CA TRP A 78 35.86 41.94 8.28
C TRP A 78 35.53 43.24 9.03
N PRO A 79 34.65 43.25 10.06
CA PRO A 79 34.44 44.43 10.91
C PRO A 79 35.73 45.09 11.43
N ILE A 80 36.69 44.29 11.88
CA ILE A 80 37.96 44.79 12.45
C ILE A 80 38.82 45.49 11.40
N LEU A 81 38.81 45.00 10.16
CA LEU A 81 39.57 45.60 9.06
C LEU A 81 38.83 46.79 8.42
N SER A 82 37.51 46.69 8.25
CA SER A 82 36.72 47.67 7.51
C SER A 82 36.32 48.89 8.32
N ASP A 83 36.10 48.73 9.64
CA ASP A 83 35.67 49.80 10.54
C ASP A 83 36.22 49.59 11.97
N PRO A 84 37.52 49.86 12.18
CA PRO A 84 38.20 49.62 13.44
C PRO A 84 37.56 50.34 14.64
N ASP A 85 37.01 51.54 14.44
CA ASP A 85 36.42 52.36 15.51
C ASP A 85 35.19 51.67 16.13
N ASN A 86 34.42 50.93 15.32
CA ASN A 86 33.24 50.17 15.77
C ASN A 86 33.53 48.69 16.03
N ALA A 87 34.76 48.21 15.83
CA ALA A 87 35.13 46.80 15.91
C ALA A 87 34.80 46.15 17.28
N HIS A 88 34.72 46.94 18.35
CA HIS A 88 34.31 46.49 19.68
C HIS A 88 32.93 45.80 19.65
N HIS A 89 31.96 46.29 18.86
CA HIS A 89 30.66 45.66 18.68
C HIS A 89 30.78 44.24 18.09
N ALA A 90 31.76 44.00 17.23
CA ALA A 90 32.00 42.69 16.64
C ALA A 90 32.70 41.73 17.61
N LEU A 91 33.71 42.24 18.34
CA LEU A 91 34.48 41.46 19.32
C LEU A 91 33.60 40.93 20.47
N HIS A 92 32.61 41.70 20.92
CA HIS A 92 31.66 41.26 21.96
C HIS A 92 30.83 40.02 21.56
N LEU A 93 30.72 39.69 20.27
CA LEU A 93 29.92 38.57 19.78
C LEU A 93 30.74 37.27 19.55
N VAL A 94 32.05 37.31 19.72
CA VAL A 94 32.93 36.15 19.47
C VAL A 94 32.59 34.96 20.37
N GLY A 95 32.36 35.20 21.66
CA GLY A 95 32.00 34.14 22.61
C GLY A 95 30.66 33.47 22.28
N GLU A 96 29.71 34.24 21.74
CA GLU A 96 28.40 33.75 21.31
C GLU A 96 28.50 32.89 20.04
N LEU A 97 29.37 33.27 19.09
CA LEU A 97 29.64 32.46 17.90
C LEU A 97 30.35 31.14 18.24
N GLU A 98 31.30 31.15 19.18
CA GLU A 98 31.95 29.92 19.66
C GLU A 98 30.99 29.01 20.45
N TRP A 99 30.03 29.59 21.16
CA TRP A 99 28.93 28.82 21.74
C TRP A 99 28.04 28.20 20.65
N ALA A 100 27.68 28.98 19.61
CA ALA A 100 26.86 28.51 18.50
C ALA A 100 27.54 27.37 17.73
N ARG A 101 28.84 27.47 17.42
CA ARG A 101 29.64 26.41 16.77
C ARG A 101 29.54 25.08 17.52
N ARG A 102 29.63 25.11 18.86
CA ARG A 102 29.57 23.90 19.70
C ARG A 102 28.17 23.30 19.84
N ARG A 103 27.11 24.10 19.66
CA ARG A 103 25.72 23.70 19.93
C ARG A 103 24.88 23.50 18.68
N ALA A 104 25.34 23.91 17.50
CA ALA A 104 24.55 23.88 16.27
C ALA A 104 24.05 22.48 15.89
N GLY A 105 24.83 21.43 16.16
CA GLY A 105 24.43 20.03 15.89
C GLY A 105 23.36 19.49 16.83
N SER A 106 23.41 19.82 18.12
CA SER A 106 22.50 19.26 19.15
C SER A 106 21.33 20.16 19.53
N ALA A 107 21.40 21.47 19.29
CA ALA A 107 20.41 22.47 19.72
C ALA A 107 20.12 23.51 18.63
N LYS A 108 19.90 23.06 17.38
CA LYS A 108 19.75 23.91 16.18
C LYS A 108 18.74 25.07 16.32
N ASN A 109 17.58 24.84 16.94
CA ASN A 109 16.53 25.86 17.09
C ASN A 109 16.95 26.98 18.06
N THR A 110 17.52 26.59 19.20
CA THR A 110 18.02 27.54 20.21
C THR A 110 19.16 28.39 19.66
N VAL A 111 20.09 27.76 18.93
CA VAL A 111 21.19 28.48 18.27
C VAL A 111 20.65 29.50 17.26
N LYS A 112 19.68 29.09 16.42
CA LYS A 112 19.08 29.99 15.42
C LYS A 112 18.38 31.19 16.06
N GLN A 113 17.54 30.96 17.09
CA GLN A 113 16.83 32.03 17.78
C GLN A 113 17.81 33.04 18.38
N ARG A 114 18.87 32.55 19.02
CA ARG A 114 19.88 33.40 19.65
C ARG A 114 20.67 34.20 18.62
N LEU A 115 21.13 33.58 17.52
CA LEU A 115 21.83 34.29 16.44
C LEU A 115 20.94 35.36 15.78
N ASN A 116 19.65 35.09 15.59
CA ASN A 116 18.69 36.08 15.10
C ASN A 116 18.53 37.27 16.05
N GLN A 117 18.50 37.01 17.36
CA GLN A 117 18.45 38.07 18.37
C GLN A 117 19.72 38.92 18.35
N LEU A 118 20.90 38.29 18.24
CA LEU A 118 22.18 39.01 18.13
C LEU A 118 22.24 39.86 16.86
N ALA A 119 21.76 39.33 15.72
CA ALA A 119 21.66 40.09 14.48
C ALA A 119 20.71 41.29 14.61
N ALA A 120 19.59 41.13 15.31
CA ALA A 120 18.65 42.23 15.57
C ALA A 120 19.26 43.32 16.46
N THR A 121 19.98 42.94 17.53
CA THR A 121 20.70 43.89 18.39
C THR A 121 21.80 44.62 17.62
N LEU A 122 22.61 43.87 16.86
CA LEU A 122 23.70 44.45 16.07
C LEU A 122 23.17 45.40 14.98
N SER A 123 21.98 45.13 14.42
CA SER A 123 21.33 45.99 13.44
C SER A 123 21.04 47.41 13.95
N ALA A 124 20.90 47.59 15.27
CA ALA A 124 20.66 48.90 15.87
C ALA A 124 21.95 49.72 16.04
N SER A 125 23.09 49.06 16.25
CA SER A 125 24.36 49.73 16.56
C SER A 125 25.31 49.81 15.37
N ALA A 126 25.45 48.72 14.62
CA ALA A 126 26.37 48.61 13.47
C ALA A 126 25.71 47.78 12.35
N PRO A 127 24.74 48.34 11.62
CA PRO A 127 23.96 47.61 10.63
C PRO A 127 24.79 47.00 9.49
N HIS A 128 25.93 47.61 9.14
CA HIS A 128 26.88 47.11 8.14
C HIS A 128 27.64 45.85 8.57
N PHE A 129 27.65 45.50 9.87
CA PHE A 129 28.24 44.24 10.36
C PHE A 129 27.27 43.05 10.35
N VAL A 130 25.96 43.31 10.22
CA VAL A 130 24.94 42.25 10.25
C VAL A 130 25.08 41.23 9.11
N PRO A 131 25.37 41.63 7.85
CA PRO A 131 25.55 40.65 6.78
C PRO A 131 26.67 39.65 7.05
N THR A 132 27.83 40.11 7.53
CA THR A 132 28.98 39.23 7.82
C THR A 132 28.73 38.34 9.04
N LEU A 133 27.97 38.81 10.04
CA LEU A 133 27.52 37.97 11.16
C LEU A 133 26.58 36.85 10.69
N LEU A 134 25.60 37.17 9.84
CA LEU A 134 24.64 36.19 9.31
C LEU A 134 25.32 35.20 8.35
N GLU A 135 26.34 35.61 7.62
CA GLU A 135 27.20 34.70 6.86
C GLU A 135 27.95 33.72 7.78
N GLU A 136 28.52 34.16 8.89
CA GLU A 136 29.13 33.23 9.87
C GLU A 136 28.09 32.29 10.47
N ALA A 137 26.89 32.77 10.78
CA ALA A 137 25.78 31.92 11.19
C ALA A 137 25.45 30.85 10.14
N ALA A 138 25.46 31.22 8.85
CA ALA A 138 25.27 30.29 7.75
C ALA A 138 26.38 29.22 7.69
N ARG A 139 27.65 29.62 7.86
CA ARG A 139 28.79 28.67 7.95
C ARG A 139 28.63 27.68 9.10
N ILE A 140 28.18 28.17 10.26
CA ILE A 140 27.94 27.34 11.46
C ILE A 140 26.88 26.25 11.17
N PHE A 141 25.76 26.62 10.54
CA PHE A 141 24.73 25.65 10.20
C PHE A 141 25.12 24.72 9.05
N ALA A 142 25.87 25.21 8.06
CA ALA A 142 26.41 24.37 6.99
C ALA A 142 27.38 23.30 7.52
N ALA A 143 28.25 23.66 8.47
CA ALA A 143 29.15 22.73 9.14
C ALA A 143 28.43 21.71 10.05
N ALA A 144 27.20 22.01 10.46
CA ALA A 144 26.33 21.10 11.22
C ALA A 144 25.34 20.32 10.32
N ASP A 145 25.62 20.25 9.01
CA ASP A 145 24.77 19.62 7.98
C ASP A 145 23.30 20.09 7.97
N ASN A 146 23.05 21.34 8.38
CA ASN A 146 21.73 21.97 8.37
C ASN A 146 21.65 23.04 7.27
N LEU A 147 21.55 22.59 6.02
CA LEU A 147 21.48 23.48 4.84
C LEU A 147 20.25 24.40 4.88
N THR A 148 19.11 23.94 5.41
CA THR A 148 17.91 24.77 5.52
C THR A 148 18.16 26.05 6.31
N TYR A 149 18.81 25.95 7.47
CA TYR A 149 19.10 27.13 8.29
C TYR A 149 20.27 27.94 7.73
N ALA A 150 21.26 27.28 7.12
CA ALA A 150 22.33 27.98 6.43
C ALA A 150 21.78 28.88 5.30
N THR A 151 20.90 28.36 4.45
CA THR A 151 20.25 29.12 3.36
C THR A 151 19.39 30.27 3.91
N GLN A 152 18.71 30.07 5.04
CA GLN A 152 17.92 31.14 5.68
C GLN A 152 18.81 32.29 6.16
N MET A 153 19.92 31.98 6.86
CA MET A 153 20.85 33.00 7.35
C MET A 153 21.52 33.75 6.18
N PHE A 154 21.92 33.03 5.13
CA PHE A 154 22.46 33.61 3.90
C PHE A 154 21.48 34.59 3.24
N ASN A 155 20.22 34.17 3.06
CA ASN A 155 19.19 35.03 2.45
C ASN A 155 18.89 36.25 3.32
N GLN A 156 18.91 36.10 4.65
CA GLN A 156 18.71 37.21 5.58
C GLN A 156 19.86 38.24 5.52
N ALA A 157 21.10 37.79 5.28
CA ALA A 157 22.22 38.69 5.01
C ALA A 157 21.95 39.56 3.77
N ARG A 158 21.52 38.93 2.66
CA ARG A 158 21.19 39.64 1.40
C ARG A 158 19.99 40.58 1.55
N GLU A 159 19.00 40.21 2.35
CA GLU A 159 17.85 41.07 2.65
C GLU A 159 18.26 42.30 3.45
N THR A 160 19.20 42.14 4.38
CA THR A 160 19.72 43.24 5.20
C THR A 160 20.47 44.25 4.34
N GLU A 161 21.35 43.78 3.45
CA GLU A 161 22.05 44.64 2.48
C GLU A 161 21.08 45.48 1.65
N ARG A 162 20.01 44.86 1.12
CA ARG A 162 19.00 45.54 0.31
C ARG A 162 18.13 46.51 1.10
N THR A 163 17.58 46.08 2.24
CA THR A 163 16.65 46.88 3.06
C THR A 163 17.34 48.12 3.64
N ARG A 164 18.64 48.03 3.91
CA ARG A 164 19.43 49.11 4.51
C ARG A 164 20.31 49.86 3.50
N SER A 165 20.26 49.50 2.21
CA SER A 165 21.09 50.07 1.14
C SER A 165 22.58 50.11 1.49
N LEU A 166 23.10 49.01 2.05
CA LEU A 166 24.50 48.93 2.49
C LEU A 166 25.44 48.89 1.28
N ALA A 167 26.62 49.50 1.42
CA ALA A 167 27.68 49.38 0.42
C ALA A 167 28.19 47.92 0.38
N VAL A 168 28.29 47.36 -0.83
CA VAL A 168 28.78 46.00 -1.06
C VAL A 168 30.19 46.08 -1.60
N ASP A 169 31.12 45.40 -0.92
CA ASP A 169 32.46 45.13 -1.45
C ASP A 169 32.36 43.99 -2.47
N ASP A 170 32.50 44.32 -3.75
CA ASP A 170 32.30 43.37 -4.84
C ASP A 170 33.29 42.21 -4.83
N GLN A 171 34.56 42.45 -4.45
CA GLN A 171 35.56 41.38 -4.39
C GLN A 171 35.21 40.38 -3.28
N ARG A 172 34.85 40.89 -2.08
CA ARG A 172 34.41 40.04 -0.97
C ARG A 172 33.10 39.32 -1.30
N HIS A 173 32.16 40.01 -1.94
CA HIS A 173 30.86 39.48 -2.33
C HIS A 173 30.99 38.29 -3.29
N ARG A 174 31.84 38.41 -4.31
CA ARG A 174 32.14 37.31 -5.25
C ARG A 174 32.73 36.10 -4.55
N ALA A 175 33.75 36.31 -3.71
CA ALA A 175 34.37 35.23 -2.94
C ALA A 175 33.35 34.53 -2.02
N MET A 176 32.43 35.30 -1.43
CA MET A 176 31.38 34.80 -0.55
C MET A 176 30.35 33.96 -1.33
N PHE A 177 29.91 34.43 -2.50
CA PHE A 177 29.00 33.66 -3.35
C PHE A 177 29.62 32.35 -3.83
N GLN A 178 30.90 32.35 -4.22
CA GLN A 178 31.62 31.12 -4.59
C GLN A 178 31.69 30.13 -3.42
N GLU A 179 32.10 30.60 -2.23
CA GLU A 179 32.17 29.78 -1.01
C GLU A 179 30.81 29.13 -0.68
N PHE A 180 29.75 29.93 -0.55
CA PHE A 180 28.44 29.40 -0.18
C PHE A 180 27.80 28.53 -1.28
N THR A 181 28.18 28.73 -2.55
CA THR A 181 27.74 27.87 -3.65
C THR A 181 28.42 26.50 -3.56
N ALA A 182 29.72 26.45 -3.26
CA ALA A 182 30.42 25.21 -3.00
C ALA A 182 29.86 24.45 -1.79
N LEU A 183 29.37 25.17 -0.78
CA LEU A 183 28.68 24.58 0.39
C LEU A 183 27.23 24.15 0.13
N GLY A 184 26.66 24.45 -1.04
CA GLY A 184 25.27 24.15 -1.38
C GLY A 184 24.22 25.03 -0.66
N VAL A 185 24.65 26.18 -0.12
CA VAL A 185 23.81 27.09 0.66
C VAL A 185 23.02 28.05 -0.23
N VAL A 186 23.57 28.44 -1.38
CA VAL A 186 22.95 29.41 -2.28
C VAL A 186 21.79 28.75 -3.06
N GLY A 187 20.58 29.26 -2.81
CA GLY A 187 19.38 28.82 -3.52
C GLY A 187 19.19 29.50 -4.88
N ILE A 188 18.29 28.95 -5.70
CA ILE A 188 18.01 29.42 -7.07
C ILE A 188 17.64 30.92 -7.09
N LYS A 189 16.77 31.38 -6.19
CA LYS A 189 16.35 32.80 -6.13
C LYS A 189 17.54 33.74 -5.93
N ALA A 190 18.50 33.36 -5.10
CA ALA A 190 19.70 34.16 -4.85
C ALA A 190 20.64 34.16 -6.06
N LEU A 191 20.82 33.03 -6.75
CA LEU A 191 21.61 32.95 -7.99
C LEU A 191 21.03 33.85 -9.09
N ARG A 192 19.71 33.84 -9.28
CA ARG A 192 19.06 34.71 -10.28
C ARG A 192 19.18 36.19 -9.93
N ALA A 193 19.02 36.53 -8.66
CA ALA A 193 19.22 37.90 -8.19
C ALA A 193 20.66 38.36 -8.41
N GLU A 194 21.64 37.48 -8.15
CA GLU A 194 23.06 37.75 -8.39
C GLU A 194 23.33 37.97 -9.89
N ALA A 195 22.85 37.07 -10.77
CA ALA A 195 23.00 37.20 -12.22
C ALA A 195 22.44 38.53 -12.78
N GLN A 196 21.36 39.05 -12.16
CA GLN A 196 20.78 40.34 -12.54
C GLN A 196 21.54 41.54 -11.98
N ALA A 197 22.15 41.41 -10.79
CA ALA A 197 22.77 42.52 -10.08
C ALA A 197 24.25 42.74 -10.44
N VAL A 198 24.99 41.68 -10.81
CA VAL A 198 26.43 41.79 -11.12
C VAL A 198 26.74 42.70 -12.31
N PRO A 199 25.99 42.68 -13.44
CA PRO A 199 26.28 43.58 -14.57
C PRO A 199 26.18 45.08 -14.25
N ALA A 200 25.42 45.45 -13.22
CA ALA A 200 25.29 46.84 -12.78
C ALA A 200 26.36 47.25 -11.76
N ARG A 201 27.05 46.27 -11.15
CA ARG A 201 28.08 46.49 -10.14
C ARG A 201 29.50 46.48 -10.74
N ASP A 202 29.75 45.58 -11.68
CA ASP A 202 31.05 45.48 -12.36
C ASP A 202 31.06 46.26 -13.69
N GLY A 203 32.16 46.96 -13.94
CA GLY A 203 32.42 47.69 -15.17
C GLY A 203 33.05 46.85 -16.30
N ASP A 204 33.47 45.61 -16.04
CA ASP A 204 34.00 44.68 -17.05
C ASP A 204 32.96 43.61 -17.47
N PRO A 205 32.32 43.75 -18.64
CA PRO A 205 31.34 42.78 -19.12
C PRO A 205 31.87 41.35 -19.22
N HIS A 206 33.12 41.15 -19.65
CA HIS A 206 33.67 39.80 -19.83
C HIS A 206 33.91 39.11 -18.49
N GLY A 207 34.45 39.83 -17.50
CA GLY A 207 34.59 39.33 -16.13
C GLY A 207 33.26 38.93 -15.47
N VAL A 208 32.15 39.58 -15.83
CA VAL A 208 30.80 39.23 -15.34
C VAL A 208 30.36 37.86 -15.83
N LEU A 209 30.51 37.57 -17.13
CA LEU A 209 30.12 36.27 -17.68
C LEU A 209 30.98 35.14 -17.10
N ASP A 210 32.30 35.32 -17.05
CA ASP A 210 33.22 34.30 -16.57
C ASP A 210 32.94 33.96 -15.09
N TYR A 211 32.63 34.98 -14.26
CA TYR A 211 32.18 34.78 -12.87
C TYR A 211 30.89 33.95 -12.77
N LEU A 212 29.87 34.26 -13.59
CA LEU A 212 28.59 33.53 -13.55
C LEU A 212 28.72 32.09 -14.05
N ILE A 213 29.57 31.84 -15.04
CA ILE A 213 29.88 30.48 -15.50
C ILE A 213 30.57 29.71 -14.38
N ASP A 214 31.61 30.27 -13.76
CA ASP A 214 32.38 29.60 -12.70
C ASP A 214 31.51 29.32 -11.45
N LEU A 215 30.62 30.25 -11.09
CA LEU A 215 29.66 30.06 -10.01
C LEU A 215 28.72 28.87 -10.27
N ASN A 216 28.18 28.76 -11.48
CA ASN A 216 27.29 27.65 -11.84
C ASN A 216 28.04 26.33 -12.04
N ALA A 217 29.27 26.36 -12.57
CA ALA A 217 30.13 25.18 -12.63
C ALA A 217 30.42 24.66 -11.20
N THR A 218 30.71 25.55 -10.25
CA THR A 218 30.89 25.20 -8.83
C THR A 218 29.64 24.55 -8.24
N ARG A 219 28.45 25.11 -8.53
CA ARG A 219 27.17 24.53 -8.12
C ARG A 219 26.99 23.09 -8.63
N LEU A 220 27.30 22.88 -9.91
CA LEU A 220 27.17 21.57 -10.56
C LEU A 220 28.17 20.57 -9.96
N ARG A 221 29.43 20.98 -9.70
CA ARG A 221 30.43 20.14 -9.00
C ARG A 221 30.00 19.76 -7.59
N ALA A 222 29.25 20.63 -6.90
CA ALA A 222 28.66 20.32 -5.60
C ALA A 222 27.50 19.31 -5.64
N GLY A 223 27.09 18.86 -6.85
CA GLY A 223 26.05 17.86 -7.05
C GLY A 223 24.63 18.43 -7.14
N HIS A 224 24.49 19.73 -7.38
CA HIS A 224 23.18 20.35 -7.62
C HIS A 224 22.88 20.44 -9.11
N GLU A 225 21.62 20.23 -9.48
CA GLU A 225 21.14 20.34 -10.86
C GLU A 225 21.14 21.80 -11.38
N PRO A 226 21.25 22.00 -12.70
CA PRO A 226 21.04 23.30 -13.33
C PRO A 226 19.57 23.72 -13.16
N TYR A 227 19.35 25.00 -12.84
CA TYR A 227 18.00 25.53 -12.70
C TYR A 227 17.42 25.95 -14.06
N ARG A 228 16.09 25.85 -14.22
CA ARG A 228 15.34 26.15 -15.47
C ARG A 228 15.73 27.45 -16.18
N GLY A 229 16.08 28.50 -15.42
CA GLY A 229 16.42 29.82 -15.96
C GLY A 229 17.90 30.05 -16.29
N LEU A 230 18.78 29.08 -16.04
CA LEU A 230 20.24 29.28 -16.06
C LEU A 230 20.73 29.82 -17.40
N VAL A 231 20.35 29.15 -18.48
CA VAL A 231 20.80 29.48 -19.84
C VAL A 231 20.32 30.88 -20.24
N LYS A 232 19.10 31.25 -19.85
CA LYS A 232 18.57 32.59 -20.09
C LYS A 232 19.39 33.65 -19.37
N ASP A 233 19.75 33.38 -18.11
CA ASP A 233 20.51 34.32 -17.29
C ASP A 233 21.96 34.46 -17.83
N LEU A 234 22.61 33.36 -18.25
CA LEU A 234 23.93 33.39 -18.88
C LEU A 234 23.93 34.10 -20.23
N ARG A 235 22.97 33.80 -21.13
CA ARG A 235 22.84 34.48 -22.43
C ARG A 235 22.58 35.98 -22.28
N ALA A 236 21.88 36.40 -21.22
CA ALA A 236 21.71 37.82 -20.91
C ALA A 236 23.05 38.49 -20.53
N ALA A 237 23.87 37.84 -19.71
CA ALA A 237 25.21 38.32 -19.37
C ALA A 237 26.17 38.32 -20.58
N GLY A 238 26.13 37.26 -21.40
CA GLY A 238 26.91 37.17 -22.64
C GLY A 238 26.56 38.27 -23.64
N LYS A 239 25.27 38.61 -23.78
CA LYS A 239 24.82 39.72 -24.63
C LYS A 239 25.41 41.07 -24.20
N ILE A 240 25.52 41.32 -22.89
CA ILE A 240 26.16 42.54 -22.35
C ILE A 240 27.66 42.55 -22.71
N SER A 241 28.27 41.37 -22.80
CA SER A 241 29.68 41.15 -23.19
C SER A 241 29.91 41.12 -24.71
N GLY A 242 28.89 41.42 -25.53
CA GLY A 242 28.99 41.38 -26.99
C GLY A 242 29.05 39.97 -27.60
N LEU A 243 28.81 38.91 -26.81
CA LEU A 243 28.79 37.53 -27.29
C LEU A 243 27.40 37.15 -27.81
N SER A 244 27.37 36.28 -28.82
CA SER A 244 26.15 35.61 -29.27
C SER A 244 25.70 34.57 -28.23
N ALA A 245 24.43 34.13 -28.33
CA ALA A 245 23.93 33.04 -27.52
C ALA A 245 24.74 31.75 -27.71
N ALA A 246 25.15 31.45 -28.94
CA ALA A 246 25.93 30.26 -29.28
C ALA A 246 27.34 30.29 -28.67
N GLU A 247 28.01 31.43 -28.66
CA GLU A 247 29.34 31.59 -28.04
C GLU A 247 29.26 31.53 -26.51
N THR A 248 28.18 32.09 -25.94
CA THR A 248 27.93 32.02 -24.50
C THR A 248 27.70 30.58 -24.04
N ASP A 249 26.87 29.84 -24.77
CA ASP A 249 26.58 28.44 -24.48
C ASP A 249 27.86 27.58 -24.61
N ASP A 250 28.70 27.81 -25.63
CA ASP A 250 29.97 27.09 -25.80
C ASP A 250 30.92 27.29 -24.62
N ARG A 251 31.06 28.53 -24.13
CA ARG A 251 31.88 28.80 -22.93
C ARG A 251 31.34 28.10 -21.69
N PHE A 252 30.02 28.06 -21.54
CA PHE A 252 29.41 27.32 -20.44
C PHE A 252 29.67 25.82 -20.58
N PHE A 253 29.48 25.23 -21.76
CA PHE A 253 29.78 23.82 -22.01
C PHE A 253 31.24 23.47 -21.76
N ASP A 254 32.18 24.29 -22.23
CA ASP A 254 33.62 24.09 -21.98
C ASP A 254 33.94 24.06 -20.47
N ALA A 255 33.19 24.80 -19.64
CA ALA A 255 33.39 24.81 -18.18
C ALA A 255 32.76 23.61 -17.45
N VAL A 256 31.81 22.91 -18.09
CA VAL A 256 30.99 21.88 -17.43
C VAL A 256 30.98 20.51 -18.12
N VAL A 257 31.63 20.34 -19.27
CA VAL A 257 31.66 19.08 -20.03
C VAL A 257 32.19 17.90 -19.23
N ASP A 258 33.09 18.13 -18.27
CA ASP A 258 33.63 17.08 -17.40
C ASP A 258 32.81 16.86 -16.11
N ILE A 259 31.67 17.54 -15.97
CA ILE A 259 30.83 17.49 -14.76
C ILE A 259 29.58 16.62 -15.01
N PRO A 260 29.46 15.44 -14.39
CA PRO A 260 28.32 14.54 -14.59
C PRO A 260 26.95 15.15 -14.24
N ALA A 261 26.89 16.11 -13.30
CA ALA A 261 25.64 16.69 -12.78
C ALA A 261 24.83 17.50 -13.81
N VAL A 262 25.43 17.90 -14.94
CA VAL A 262 24.75 18.62 -16.04
C VAL A 262 23.66 17.77 -16.70
N LEU A 263 23.69 16.45 -16.47
CA LEU A 263 22.97 15.46 -17.29
C LEU A 263 21.81 14.82 -16.52
N HIS A 264 21.71 15.11 -15.22
CA HIS A 264 20.47 15.02 -14.44
C HIS A 264 19.63 16.30 -14.56
N ALA A 265 19.88 17.12 -15.58
CA ALA A 265 19.14 18.36 -15.75
C ALA A 265 17.67 18.10 -16.06
N PRO A 266 16.77 18.99 -15.61
CA PRO A 266 15.36 18.95 -15.99
C PRO A 266 15.18 18.98 -17.52
N ALA A 267 14.16 18.31 -18.06
CA ALA A 267 13.87 18.23 -19.49
C ALA A 267 13.80 19.62 -20.15
N ASP A 268 13.15 20.57 -19.48
CA ASP A 268 13.06 21.96 -19.95
C ASP A 268 14.43 22.63 -20.16
N PHE A 269 15.42 22.31 -19.32
CA PHE A 269 16.78 22.82 -19.48
C PHE A 269 17.44 22.20 -20.72
N LEU A 270 17.35 20.87 -20.85
CA LEU A 270 17.92 20.12 -21.99
C LEU A 270 17.31 20.60 -23.31
N SER A 271 15.99 20.71 -23.39
CA SER A 271 15.27 21.24 -24.54
C SER A 271 15.71 22.67 -24.89
N GLY A 272 15.97 23.52 -23.89
CA GLY A 272 16.44 24.90 -24.10
C GLY A 272 17.88 25.03 -24.63
N ILE A 273 18.69 23.97 -24.52
CA ILE A 273 20.08 23.94 -24.99
C ILE A 273 20.33 22.96 -26.15
N ARG A 274 19.31 22.18 -26.56
CA ARG A 274 19.44 21.08 -27.53
C ARG A 274 20.23 21.48 -28.77
N ASP A 275 19.83 22.54 -29.46
CA ASP A 275 20.48 22.98 -30.70
C ASP A 275 21.93 23.42 -30.49
N SER A 276 22.21 24.15 -29.40
CA SER A 276 23.57 24.56 -29.03
C SER A 276 24.43 23.36 -28.68
N LEU A 277 23.87 22.38 -27.98
CA LEU A 277 24.56 21.15 -27.56
C LEU A 277 24.89 20.26 -28.78
N VAL A 278 23.94 20.08 -29.71
CA VAL A 278 24.17 19.36 -30.99
C VAL A 278 25.29 20.03 -31.77
N ARG A 279 25.23 21.35 -31.95
CA ARG A 279 26.28 22.11 -32.65
C ARG A 279 27.63 21.97 -31.96
N TYR A 280 27.69 22.09 -30.64
CA TYR A 280 28.90 21.97 -29.84
C TYR A 280 29.52 20.57 -29.99
N ALA A 281 28.72 19.51 -29.82
CA ALA A 281 29.16 18.12 -29.85
C ALA A 281 29.68 17.66 -31.22
N ARG A 282 29.11 18.17 -32.34
CA ARG A 282 29.60 17.86 -33.70
C ARG A 282 31.08 18.17 -33.91
N THR A 283 31.61 19.16 -33.18
CA THR A 283 33.01 19.61 -33.35
C THR A 283 33.96 19.15 -32.23
N ARG A 284 33.43 18.54 -31.16
CA ARG A 284 34.20 18.23 -29.95
C ARG A 284 33.98 16.77 -29.50
N PRO A 285 35.00 15.90 -29.67
CA PRO A 285 34.90 14.49 -29.25
C PRO A 285 34.57 14.29 -27.77
N ALA A 286 35.14 15.09 -26.87
CA ALA A 286 34.88 14.98 -25.43
C ALA A 286 33.39 15.14 -25.08
N ALA A 287 32.67 16.01 -25.80
CA ALA A 287 31.24 16.20 -25.62
C ALA A 287 30.43 14.98 -26.09
N ARG A 288 30.85 14.34 -27.19
CA ARG A 288 30.21 13.10 -27.67
C ARG A 288 30.48 11.92 -26.73
N SER A 289 31.70 11.78 -26.22
CA SER A 289 32.03 10.76 -25.22
C SER A 289 31.24 10.94 -23.93
N LEU A 290 30.98 12.19 -23.52
CA LEU A 290 30.07 12.47 -22.40
C LEU A 290 28.64 12.07 -22.75
N LEU A 291 28.14 12.53 -23.91
CA LEU A 291 26.80 12.19 -24.39
C LEU A 291 26.58 10.68 -24.53
N ALA A 292 27.60 9.88 -24.83
CA ALA A 292 27.49 8.43 -24.87
C ALA A 292 27.36 7.78 -23.48
N ARG A 293 27.91 8.37 -22.41
CA ARG A 293 28.01 7.72 -21.09
C ARG A 293 26.84 8.01 -20.16
N ILE A 294 25.83 8.72 -20.63
CA ILE A 294 24.84 9.37 -19.77
C ILE A 294 23.43 8.90 -20.11
N HIS A 295 22.53 9.11 -19.15
CA HIS A 295 21.17 8.61 -19.21
C HIS A 295 20.24 9.70 -18.66
N PRO A 296 19.67 10.57 -19.54
CA PRO A 296 18.82 11.69 -19.11
C PRO A 296 17.47 11.23 -18.55
N ARG A 297 17.25 11.35 -17.23
CA ARG A 297 16.05 10.84 -16.55
C ARG A 297 14.70 11.40 -17.02
N GLU A 298 14.69 12.61 -17.56
CA GLU A 298 13.44 13.30 -17.94
C GLU A 298 13.17 13.31 -19.45
N MET A 299 14.01 12.64 -20.27
CA MET A 299 13.87 12.58 -21.73
C MET A 299 13.48 11.17 -22.15
N ASN A 300 12.59 11.03 -23.14
CA ASN A 300 12.26 9.72 -23.68
C ASN A 300 13.45 9.14 -24.46
N THR A 301 13.52 7.81 -24.61
CA THR A 301 14.65 7.15 -25.27
C THR A 301 14.81 7.51 -26.74
N ASP A 302 13.72 7.57 -27.51
CA ASP A 302 13.72 7.97 -28.93
C ASP A 302 14.19 9.42 -29.13
N GLU A 303 13.73 10.36 -28.28
CA GLU A 303 14.16 11.76 -28.27
C GLU A 303 15.66 11.87 -27.99
N TYR A 304 16.15 11.03 -27.07
CA TYR A 304 17.55 10.97 -26.72
C TYR A 304 18.40 10.33 -27.82
N LEU A 305 17.95 9.23 -28.44
CA LEU A 305 18.58 8.65 -29.62
C LEU A 305 18.67 9.66 -30.77
N ALA A 306 17.62 10.45 -31.01
CA ALA A 306 17.63 11.52 -32.00
C ALA A 306 18.68 12.59 -31.68
N LEU A 307 18.85 12.99 -30.42
CA LEU A 307 19.91 13.90 -29.97
C LEU A 307 21.31 13.31 -30.24
N LEU A 308 21.50 12.03 -29.94
CA LEU A 308 22.77 11.34 -30.19
C LEU A 308 23.09 11.20 -31.67
N GLU A 309 22.08 10.93 -32.51
CA GLU A 309 22.23 10.87 -33.97
C GLU A 309 22.60 12.25 -34.52
N GLU A 310 21.87 13.30 -34.16
CA GLU A 310 22.11 14.66 -34.63
C GLU A 310 23.47 15.23 -34.20
N SER A 311 23.97 14.84 -33.02
CA SER A 311 25.30 15.21 -32.51
C SER A 311 26.45 14.43 -33.16
N GLY A 312 26.15 13.37 -33.91
CA GLY A 312 27.14 12.45 -34.49
C GLY A 312 27.69 11.42 -33.51
N THR A 313 27.09 11.29 -32.32
CA THR A 313 27.52 10.35 -31.27
C THR A 313 27.19 8.91 -31.64
N VAL A 314 26.01 8.65 -32.23
CA VAL A 314 25.62 7.29 -32.67
C VAL A 314 26.59 6.74 -33.71
N ALA A 315 27.04 7.57 -34.66
CA ALA A 315 28.01 7.15 -35.67
C ALA A 315 29.35 6.72 -35.06
N GLU A 316 29.77 7.33 -33.95
CA GLU A 316 30.98 6.97 -33.21
C GLU A 316 30.78 5.65 -32.44
N LEU A 317 29.63 5.47 -31.80
CA LEU A 317 29.29 4.23 -31.08
C LEU A 317 29.16 3.02 -32.02
N ARG A 318 28.50 3.19 -33.18
CA ARG A 318 28.34 2.12 -34.19
C ARG A 318 29.65 1.70 -34.88
N ALA A 319 30.76 2.39 -34.63
CA ALA A 319 32.06 1.99 -35.18
C ALA A 319 32.50 0.60 -34.67
N ASP A 320 32.03 0.21 -33.49
CA ASP A 320 32.12 -1.16 -32.96
C ASP A 320 30.70 -1.71 -32.73
N PRO A 321 30.20 -2.59 -33.61
CA PRO A 321 28.85 -3.15 -33.50
C PRO A 321 28.58 -3.87 -32.17
N GLN A 322 29.60 -4.49 -31.56
CA GLN A 322 29.43 -5.19 -30.30
C GLN A 322 29.29 -4.18 -29.14
N ALA A 323 30.12 -3.14 -29.13
CA ALA A 323 30.02 -2.09 -28.12
C ALA A 323 28.69 -1.33 -28.23
N TRP A 324 28.16 -1.15 -29.44
CA TRP A 324 26.83 -0.57 -29.66
C TRP A 324 25.71 -1.43 -29.06
N ALA A 325 25.77 -2.75 -29.24
CA ALA A 325 24.80 -3.69 -28.65
C ALA A 325 24.81 -3.63 -27.11
N GLU A 326 26.00 -3.69 -26.50
CA GLU A 326 26.16 -3.58 -25.05
C GLU A 326 25.66 -2.24 -24.51
N TRP A 327 25.97 -1.15 -25.23
CA TRP A 327 25.51 0.18 -24.89
C TRP A 327 23.97 0.32 -24.97
N LEU A 328 23.32 -0.27 -25.98
CA LEU A 328 21.86 -0.29 -26.07
C LEU A 328 21.23 -1.02 -24.90
N LEU A 329 21.78 -2.17 -24.49
CA LEU A 329 21.30 -2.91 -23.32
C LEU A 329 21.48 -2.10 -22.03
N GLU A 330 22.63 -1.44 -21.86
CA GLU A 330 22.90 -0.56 -20.73
C GLU A 330 21.92 0.64 -20.72
N LEU A 331 21.65 1.24 -21.89
CA LEU A 331 20.68 2.31 -22.04
C LEU A 331 19.28 1.87 -21.60
N ILE A 332 18.80 0.72 -22.08
CA ILE A 332 17.48 0.17 -21.73
C ILE A 332 17.38 -0.11 -20.22
N ALA A 333 18.45 -0.64 -19.61
CA ALA A 333 18.49 -0.94 -18.18
C ALA A 333 18.55 0.33 -17.30
N GLN A 334 19.26 1.39 -17.74
CA GLN A 334 19.52 2.61 -16.96
C GLN A 334 18.54 3.76 -17.22
N MET A 335 17.80 3.73 -18.33
CA MET A 335 16.73 4.68 -18.65
C MET A 335 15.34 4.04 -18.56
N PRO A 336 14.97 3.42 -17.43
CA PRO A 336 13.67 2.80 -17.32
C PRO A 336 12.64 3.90 -17.07
N GLN A 337 12.28 4.76 -18.02
CA GLN A 337 11.15 5.70 -17.88
C GLN A 337 10.62 6.22 -19.24
N ARG A 338 9.57 5.58 -19.78
CA ARG A 338 8.21 6.10 -19.92
C ARG A 338 7.40 5.17 -20.83
N PRO A 339 6.12 4.99 -20.54
CA PRO A 339 5.24 4.03 -21.22
C PRO A 339 4.87 4.37 -22.67
N ASP A 340 5.47 5.42 -23.24
CA ASP A 340 5.17 5.82 -24.61
C ASP A 340 5.89 4.87 -25.58
N ARG A 341 5.21 4.47 -26.66
CA ARG A 341 5.79 3.57 -27.67
C ARG A 341 7.08 4.13 -28.26
N GLN A 342 8.15 3.33 -28.22
CA GLN A 342 9.52 3.68 -28.60
C GLN A 342 9.91 3.05 -29.95
N GLY A 343 9.34 3.56 -31.04
CA GLY A 343 9.54 2.99 -32.38
C GLY A 343 10.99 3.04 -32.85
N THR A 344 11.70 4.14 -32.58
CA THR A 344 13.11 4.29 -33.00
C THR A 344 13.99 3.30 -32.25
N LEU A 345 13.81 3.16 -30.94
CA LEU A 345 14.56 2.19 -30.14
C LEU A 345 14.31 0.75 -30.60
N VAL A 346 13.05 0.39 -30.88
CA VAL A 346 12.71 -0.93 -31.44
C VAL A 346 13.48 -1.19 -32.73
N ASP A 347 13.50 -0.24 -33.67
CA ASP A 347 14.27 -0.36 -34.91
C ASP A 347 15.77 -0.56 -34.63
N GLN A 348 16.33 0.19 -33.66
CA GLN A 348 17.73 0.05 -33.26
C GLN A 348 18.06 -1.33 -32.68
N VAL A 349 17.16 -1.90 -31.88
CA VAL A 349 17.32 -3.25 -31.31
C VAL A 349 17.29 -4.29 -32.44
N LEU A 350 16.35 -4.18 -33.38
CA LEU A 350 16.21 -5.13 -34.49
C LEU A 350 17.40 -5.07 -35.46
N ASP A 351 17.89 -3.87 -35.77
CA ASP A 351 19.07 -3.67 -36.61
C ASP A 351 20.36 -4.25 -35.99
N THR A 352 20.36 -4.45 -34.66
CA THR A 352 21.51 -4.97 -33.88
C THR A 352 21.34 -6.45 -33.50
N ARG A 353 20.42 -7.17 -34.15
CA ARG A 353 20.05 -8.56 -33.82
C ARG A 353 21.23 -9.50 -33.67
N GLU A 354 22.16 -9.50 -34.62
CA GLU A 354 23.27 -10.46 -34.64
C GLU A 354 24.19 -10.32 -33.42
N GLN A 355 24.41 -9.10 -32.96
CA GLN A 355 25.29 -8.80 -31.82
C GLN A 355 24.55 -8.97 -30.48
N LEU A 356 23.24 -8.74 -30.44
CA LEU A 356 22.43 -8.93 -29.24
C LEU A 356 22.18 -10.41 -28.90
N ALA A 357 22.17 -11.29 -29.90
CA ALA A 357 21.85 -12.70 -29.72
C ALA A 357 22.70 -13.38 -28.62
N GLY A 358 22.03 -14.02 -27.65
CA GLY A 358 22.68 -14.75 -26.56
C GLY A 358 23.06 -13.91 -25.34
N HIS A 359 22.84 -12.60 -25.36
CA HIS A 359 22.96 -11.77 -24.15
C HIS A 359 21.87 -12.10 -23.14
N GLU A 360 22.18 -11.88 -21.87
CA GLU A 360 21.22 -11.98 -20.77
C GLU A 360 21.20 -10.65 -20.01
N VAL A 361 20.01 -10.13 -19.73
CA VAL A 361 19.83 -8.83 -19.05
C VAL A 361 18.78 -8.91 -17.96
N GLN A 362 19.01 -8.12 -16.90
CA GLN A 362 18.03 -7.90 -15.85
C GLN A 362 17.45 -6.49 -16.03
N LEU A 363 16.12 -6.40 -16.19
CA LEU A 363 15.42 -5.16 -16.52
C LEU A 363 14.33 -4.86 -15.48
N PRO A 364 14.09 -3.58 -15.15
CA PRO A 364 12.94 -3.19 -14.34
C PRO A 364 11.68 -3.12 -15.22
N LEU A 365 11.02 -4.26 -15.43
CA LEU A 365 9.98 -4.49 -16.45
C LEU A 365 8.86 -3.45 -16.47
N GLN A 366 8.45 -2.93 -15.31
CA GLN A 366 7.37 -1.93 -15.17
C GLN A 366 7.59 -0.64 -15.97
N TYR A 367 8.84 -0.36 -16.32
CA TYR A 367 9.26 0.86 -16.99
C TYR A 367 9.78 0.65 -18.41
N VAL A 368 9.83 -0.60 -18.88
CA VAL A 368 10.24 -0.93 -20.25
C VAL A 368 8.97 -1.17 -21.07
N ASP A 369 8.90 -0.53 -22.23
CA ASP A 369 7.77 -0.70 -23.15
C ASP A 369 7.71 -2.14 -23.70
N LEU A 370 6.50 -2.70 -23.81
CA LEU A 370 6.30 -4.09 -24.25
C LEU A 370 6.81 -4.31 -25.68
N ASP A 371 6.79 -3.31 -26.56
CA ASP A 371 7.33 -3.45 -27.92
C ASP A 371 8.86 -3.61 -27.89
N VAL A 372 9.54 -2.96 -26.94
CA VAL A 372 10.99 -3.09 -26.73
C VAL A 372 11.34 -4.47 -26.17
N LEU A 373 10.56 -4.97 -25.20
CA LEU A 373 10.75 -6.32 -24.66
C LEU A 373 10.55 -7.39 -25.74
N ASP A 374 9.51 -7.27 -26.56
CA ASP A 374 9.25 -8.18 -27.68
C ASP A 374 10.39 -8.15 -28.72
N ALA A 375 10.94 -6.98 -29.04
CA ALA A 375 12.06 -6.85 -29.96
C ALA A 375 13.37 -7.45 -29.39
N LEU A 376 13.62 -7.31 -28.08
CA LEU A 376 14.78 -7.94 -27.42
C LEU A 376 14.70 -9.47 -27.50
N LEU A 377 13.53 -10.03 -27.19
CA LEU A 377 13.28 -11.47 -27.29
C LEU A 377 13.40 -11.96 -28.74
N GLU A 378 12.88 -11.20 -29.71
CA GLU A 378 13.06 -11.48 -31.15
C GLU A 378 14.54 -11.54 -31.55
N CYS A 379 15.37 -10.70 -30.93
CA CYS A 379 16.81 -10.68 -31.16
C CYS A 379 17.57 -11.80 -30.43
N GLY A 380 16.89 -12.64 -29.64
CA GLY A 380 17.51 -13.73 -28.89
C GLY A 380 18.19 -13.29 -27.60
N VAL A 381 17.80 -12.13 -27.05
CA VAL A 381 18.21 -11.68 -25.71
C VAL A 381 17.35 -12.42 -24.67
N ARG A 382 17.98 -12.95 -23.63
CA ARG A 382 17.29 -13.54 -22.48
C ARG A 382 17.04 -12.48 -21.43
N ILE A 383 15.80 -12.42 -20.94
CA ILE A 383 15.47 -11.54 -19.82
C ILE A 383 15.49 -12.39 -18.57
N ALA A 384 16.42 -12.09 -17.66
CA ALA A 384 16.50 -12.77 -16.38
C ALA A 384 15.20 -12.54 -15.59
N GLY A 385 14.65 -13.61 -15.02
CA GLY A 385 13.44 -13.54 -14.21
C GLY A 385 13.63 -12.64 -12.98
N PRO A 386 12.54 -12.11 -12.42
CA PRO A 386 12.62 -11.20 -11.31
C PRO A 386 13.18 -11.90 -10.06
N GLU A 387 14.21 -11.32 -9.45
CA GLU A 387 14.80 -11.84 -8.20
C GLU A 387 13.93 -11.56 -6.96
N SER A 388 12.85 -10.77 -7.11
CA SER A 388 11.91 -10.43 -6.03
C SER A 388 10.50 -10.15 -6.55
N ASP A 389 9.47 -10.38 -5.73
CA ASP A 389 8.05 -10.14 -6.04
C ASP A 389 7.64 -8.65 -5.95
N LEU A 390 8.59 -7.73 -6.10
CA LEU A 390 8.29 -6.30 -6.03
C LEU A 390 7.56 -5.85 -7.30
N TRP A 391 6.52 -5.04 -7.15
CA TRP A 391 5.63 -4.62 -8.24
C TRP A 391 6.34 -4.06 -9.49
N TYR A 392 7.52 -3.44 -9.36
CA TYR A 392 8.27 -2.88 -10.50
C TYR A 392 9.00 -3.93 -11.35
N HIS A 393 8.96 -5.19 -10.94
CA HIS A 393 9.48 -6.33 -11.67
C HIS A 393 8.44 -7.01 -12.57
N SER A 394 7.21 -6.48 -12.65
CA SER A 394 6.15 -6.97 -13.53
C SER A 394 5.96 -6.03 -14.72
N VAL A 395 5.54 -6.56 -15.87
CA VAL A 395 5.26 -5.78 -17.08
C VAL A 395 4.07 -4.83 -16.90
N ASN A 396 4.06 -3.75 -17.69
CA ASN A 396 3.07 -2.69 -17.57
C ASN A 396 2.17 -2.58 -18.82
N TRP A 397 0.96 -3.14 -18.74
CA TRP A 397 -0.03 -3.10 -19.82
C TRP A 397 -0.61 -1.70 -20.07
N SER A 398 -0.87 -0.92 -19.01
CA SER A 398 -1.50 0.40 -19.11
C SER A 398 -0.83 1.31 -20.14
N SER A 399 0.48 1.14 -20.27
CA SER A 399 1.38 1.86 -21.15
C SER A 399 1.11 1.56 -22.62
N TRP A 400 1.20 0.27 -22.93
CA TRP A 400 1.04 -0.26 -24.27
C TRP A 400 -0.39 -0.10 -24.79
N LEU A 401 -1.38 -0.20 -23.90
CA LEU A 401 -2.81 -0.03 -24.21
C LEU A 401 -3.20 1.44 -24.45
N GLN A 402 -2.59 2.39 -23.75
CA GLN A 402 -2.91 3.82 -23.90
C GLN A 402 -2.11 4.52 -25.01
N ALA A 403 -0.94 3.99 -25.38
CA ALA A 403 -0.04 4.63 -26.33
C ALA A 403 -0.64 4.68 -27.74
N THR A 404 -1.06 5.88 -28.15
CA THR A 404 -1.60 6.19 -29.49
C THR A 404 -0.85 7.39 -30.09
N ASN A 405 0.49 7.34 -30.08
CA ASN A 405 1.34 8.36 -30.70
C ASN A 405 1.51 8.19 -32.23
N GLY A 406 0.64 7.41 -32.88
CA GLY A 406 0.72 7.09 -34.31
C GLY A 406 1.71 5.98 -34.68
N VAL A 407 2.49 5.45 -33.71
CA VAL A 407 3.34 4.27 -33.88
C VAL A 407 2.49 3.00 -33.73
N ARG A 408 2.61 2.08 -34.68
CA ARG A 408 1.87 0.80 -34.67
C ARG A 408 2.45 -0.12 -33.60
N ALA A 409 1.60 -0.64 -32.72
CA ALA A 409 1.97 -1.63 -31.72
C ALA A 409 2.56 -2.90 -32.38
N ARG A 410 3.54 -3.52 -31.73
CA ARG A 410 4.00 -4.86 -32.14
C ARG A 410 2.97 -5.91 -31.78
N ALA A 411 3.11 -7.10 -32.39
CA ALA A 411 2.20 -8.21 -32.16
C ALA A 411 2.41 -8.92 -30.81
N LEU A 412 3.54 -8.67 -30.15
CA LEU A 412 3.96 -9.30 -28.89
C LEU A 412 4.09 -10.84 -28.98
N ASP A 413 4.39 -11.38 -30.17
CA ASP A 413 4.51 -12.82 -30.41
C ASP A 413 5.65 -13.46 -29.61
N TYR A 414 6.75 -12.74 -29.40
CA TYR A 414 7.91 -13.25 -28.67
C TYR A 414 7.71 -13.15 -27.16
N VAL A 415 7.04 -12.09 -26.68
CA VAL A 415 6.59 -12.01 -25.27
C VAL A 415 5.63 -13.14 -24.94
N ALA A 416 4.63 -13.40 -25.79
CA ALA A 416 3.66 -14.47 -25.59
C ALA A 416 4.31 -15.87 -25.57
N ALA A 417 5.37 -16.08 -26.34
CA ALA A 417 6.09 -17.36 -26.42
C ALA A 417 7.13 -17.55 -25.30
N ASP A 418 7.55 -16.50 -24.61
CA ASP A 418 8.55 -16.59 -23.55
C ASP A 418 7.94 -17.18 -22.26
N PRO A 419 8.57 -18.19 -21.64
CA PRO A 419 7.99 -18.85 -20.47
C PRO A 419 7.94 -17.98 -19.22
N VAL A 420 8.82 -16.99 -19.08
CA VAL A 420 8.90 -16.12 -17.89
C VAL A 420 8.06 -14.87 -18.11
N LEU A 421 8.35 -14.13 -19.18
CA LEU A 421 7.62 -12.90 -19.50
C LEU A 421 6.20 -13.16 -19.97
N GLY A 422 5.94 -14.28 -20.64
CA GLY A 422 4.58 -14.68 -20.99
C GLY A 422 3.72 -14.91 -19.75
N GLU A 423 4.27 -15.56 -18.72
CA GLU A 423 3.54 -15.76 -17.45
C GLU A 423 3.34 -14.44 -16.71
N ASP A 424 4.37 -13.60 -16.60
CA ASP A 424 4.25 -12.29 -15.98
C ASP A 424 3.23 -11.40 -16.72
N ALA A 425 3.25 -11.40 -18.06
CA ALA A 425 2.29 -10.65 -18.88
C ALA A 425 0.85 -11.10 -18.67
N ARG A 426 0.61 -12.41 -18.49
CA ARG A 426 -0.72 -12.96 -18.14
C ARG A 426 -1.17 -12.54 -16.75
N GLN A 427 -0.27 -12.54 -15.76
CA GLN A 427 -0.59 -12.17 -14.38
C GLN A 427 -0.81 -10.66 -14.23
N ALA A 428 -0.06 -9.85 -14.99
CA ALA A 428 -0.14 -8.40 -14.95
C ALA A 428 -1.41 -7.84 -15.62
N LEU A 429 -1.97 -8.54 -16.62
CA LEU A 429 -3.14 -8.09 -17.38
C LEU A 429 -4.43 -8.19 -16.55
N ARG A 430 -5.05 -7.05 -16.25
CA ARG A 430 -6.24 -7.01 -15.39
C ARG A 430 -7.54 -7.09 -16.19
N SER A 431 -8.58 -7.68 -15.61
CA SER A 431 -9.92 -7.76 -16.24
C SER A 431 -10.48 -6.39 -16.64
N ALA A 432 -10.26 -5.37 -15.81
CA ALA A 432 -10.68 -4.01 -16.10
C ALA A 432 -9.97 -3.41 -17.34
N GLU A 433 -8.72 -3.77 -17.59
CA GLU A 433 -7.97 -3.35 -18.78
C GLU A 433 -8.50 -4.09 -20.02
N ILE A 434 -8.79 -5.39 -19.89
CA ILE A 434 -9.45 -6.18 -20.94
C ILE A 434 -10.81 -5.58 -21.30
N ARG A 435 -11.61 -5.17 -20.31
CA ARG A 435 -12.90 -4.48 -20.52
C ARG A 435 -12.75 -3.19 -21.33
N SER A 436 -11.71 -2.41 -21.07
CA SER A 436 -11.52 -1.11 -21.71
C SER A 436 -10.83 -1.20 -23.08
N HIS A 437 -10.12 -2.29 -23.38
CA HIS A 437 -9.20 -2.36 -24.52
C HIS A 437 -9.21 -3.72 -25.26
N ALA A 438 -10.32 -4.45 -25.23
CA ALA A 438 -10.44 -5.76 -25.89
C ALA A 438 -10.12 -5.70 -27.39
N ASP A 439 -10.54 -4.64 -28.09
CA ASP A 439 -10.24 -4.42 -29.51
C ASP A 439 -8.73 -4.35 -29.80
N ILE A 440 -7.98 -3.66 -28.94
CA ILE A 440 -6.52 -3.55 -29.05
C ILE A 440 -5.86 -4.90 -28.78
N LEU A 441 -6.28 -5.60 -27.72
CA LEU A 441 -5.74 -6.91 -27.35
C LEU A 441 -6.04 -7.99 -28.39
N LEU A 442 -7.17 -7.90 -29.11
CA LEU A 442 -7.54 -8.87 -30.13
C LEU A 442 -6.93 -8.57 -31.51
N ALA A 443 -6.35 -7.39 -31.70
CA ALA A 443 -5.84 -6.93 -32.99
C ALA A 443 -4.61 -7.72 -33.49
N THR A 444 -3.86 -8.37 -32.60
CA THR A 444 -2.60 -9.06 -32.94
C THR A 444 -2.52 -10.48 -32.39
N SER A 445 -1.63 -11.32 -32.95
CA SER A 445 -1.52 -12.74 -32.60
C SER A 445 -1.02 -12.97 -31.17
N GLY A 446 0.09 -12.37 -30.77
CA GLY A 446 0.67 -12.55 -29.44
C GLY A 446 -0.25 -12.06 -28.33
N THR A 447 -0.85 -10.86 -28.46
CA THR A 447 -1.82 -10.37 -27.47
C THR A 447 -3.10 -11.20 -27.39
N ARG A 448 -3.55 -11.76 -28.52
CA ARG A 448 -4.69 -12.68 -28.53
C ARG A 448 -4.34 -14.00 -27.84
N GLN A 449 -3.12 -14.51 -28.02
CA GLN A 449 -2.64 -15.70 -27.31
C GLN A 449 -2.56 -15.46 -25.80
N ILE A 450 -2.02 -14.31 -25.36
CA ILE A 450 -1.98 -13.94 -23.94
C ILE A 450 -3.41 -13.88 -23.37
N LEU A 451 -4.35 -13.29 -24.11
CA LEU A 451 -5.75 -13.23 -23.68
C LEU A 451 -6.40 -14.63 -23.59
N ASP A 452 -6.12 -15.52 -24.56
CA ASP A 452 -6.57 -16.92 -24.52
C ASP A 452 -6.06 -17.64 -23.28
N ASP A 453 -4.76 -17.51 -22.98
CA ASP A 453 -4.16 -18.10 -21.78
C ASP A 453 -4.75 -17.49 -20.48
N VAL A 454 -5.07 -16.19 -20.46
CA VAL A 454 -5.75 -15.54 -19.33
C VAL A 454 -7.16 -16.13 -19.13
N LEU A 455 -7.91 -16.36 -20.20
CA LEU A 455 -9.20 -17.04 -20.14
C LEU A 455 -9.05 -18.48 -19.62
N GLN A 456 -8.02 -19.20 -20.09
CA GLN A 456 -7.73 -20.55 -19.61
C GLN A 456 -7.39 -20.58 -18.12
N ARG A 457 -6.60 -19.62 -17.63
CA ARG A 457 -6.29 -19.47 -16.20
C ARG A 457 -7.55 -19.21 -15.39
N HIS A 458 -8.41 -18.29 -15.86
CA HIS A 458 -9.68 -18.01 -15.19
C HIS A 458 -10.62 -19.20 -15.16
N ARG A 459 -10.68 -20.00 -16.24
CA ARG A 459 -11.39 -21.27 -16.27
C ARG A 459 -10.86 -22.25 -15.21
N GLN A 460 -9.54 -22.42 -15.12
CA GLN A 460 -8.93 -23.32 -14.12
C GLN A 460 -9.23 -22.88 -12.69
N LEU A 461 -9.14 -21.57 -12.40
CA LEU A 461 -9.48 -21.02 -11.09
C LEU A 461 -10.95 -21.25 -10.75
N ARG A 462 -11.84 -21.03 -11.73
CA ARG A 462 -13.27 -21.28 -11.59
C ARG A 462 -13.59 -22.76 -11.36
N ASP A 463 -12.95 -23.68 -12.06
CA ASP A 463 -13.21 -25.13 -11.94
C ASP A 463 -12.63 -25.75 -10.64
N GLY A 464 -11.75 -25.01 -9.95
CA GLY A 464 -11.12 -25.37 -8.67
C GLY A 464 -11.89 -24.91 -7.42
N PRO A 465 -11.22 -24.32 -6.40
CA PRO A 465 -11.85 -23.84 -5.16
C PRO A 465 -13.01 -22.85 -5.37
N ALA A 466 -12.99 -22.10 -6.47
CA ALA A 466 -14.03 -21.12 -6.80
C ALA A 466 -15.28 -21.74 -7.44
N LEU A 467 -15.34 -23.06 -7.70
CA LEU A 467 -16.55 -23.75 -8.18
C LEU A 467 -17.56 -23.94 -7.04
N SER A 468 -17.99 -22.82 -6.49
CA SER A 468 -18.92 -22.66 -5.38
C SER A 468 -19.84 -21.49 -5.66
N VAL A 469 -20.97 -21.41 -4.96
CA VAL A 469 -21.87 -20.25 -5.07
C VAL A 469 -21.15 -18.96 -4.64
N ALA A 470 -20.44 -18.99 -3.50
CA ALA A 470 -19.66 -17.86 -3.02
C ALA A 470 -18.53 -17.49 -4.00
N GLY A 471 -17.73 -18.47 -4.44
CA GLY A 471 -16.62 -18.22 -5.37
C GLY A 471 -17.07 -17.67 -6.72
N LEU A 472 -18.17 -18.17 -7.29
CA LEU A 472 -18.73 -17.65 -8.54
C LEU A 472 -19.31 -16.23 -8.39
N ARG A 473 -19.86 -15.88 -7.22
CA ARG A 473 -20.30 -14.50 -6.92
C ARG A 473 -19.12 -13.56 -6.78
N GLU A 474 -18.05 -13.97 -6.11
CA GLU A 474 -16.80 -13.19 -6.02
C GLU A 474 -16.16 -13.00 -7.40
N PHE A 475 -16.16 -14.05 -8.23
CA PHE A 475 -15.62 -14.01 -9.58
C PHE A 475 -16.52 -13.25 -10.59
N HIS A 476 -17.79 -13.00 -10.27
CA HIS A 476 -18.77 -12.43 -11.19
C HIS A 476 -18.30 -11.10 -11.81
N ALA A 477 -17.65 -10.22 -11.04
CA ALA A 477 -17.14 -8.95 -11.57
C ALA A 477 -16.07 -9.16 -12.67
N THR A 478 -15.16 -10.11 -12.45
CA THR A 478 -14.18 -10.50 -13.47
C THR A 478 -14.85 -11.17 -14.66
N ALA A 479 -15.80 -12.08 -14.44
CA ALA A 479 -16.55 -12.70 -15.53
C ALA A 479 -17.30 -11.66 -16.38
N ALA A 480 -17.91 -10.66 -15.75
CA ALA A 480 -18.62 -9.56 -16.42
C ALA A 480 -17.67 -8.69 -17.26
N ASP A 481 -16.45 -8.43 -16.78
CA ASP A 481 -15.43 -7.71 -17.53
C ASP A 481 -14.97 -8.48 -18.79
N LEU A 482 -14.97 -9.81 -18.73
CA LEU A 482 -14.59 -10.70 -19.84
C LEU A 482 -15.74 -10.94 -20.83
N ALA A 483 -16.99 -10.82 -20.39
CA ALA A 483 -18.20 -11.10 -21.16
C ALA A 483 -18.48 -10.03 -22.22
N GLN A 484 -17.64 -9.96 -23.25
CA GLN A 484 -17.68 -8.94 -24.29
C GLN A 484 -17.84 -9.57 -25.70
N PRO A 485 -18.67 -8.97 -26.58
CA PRO A 485 -18.85 -9.45 -27.95
C PRO A 485 -17.56 -9.59 -28.78
N PRO A 486 -16.59 -8.64 -28.73
CA PRO A 486 -15.32 -8.81 -29.46
C PRO A 486 -14.54 -10.06 -29.04
N ILE A 487 -14.54 -10.38 -27.74
CA ILE A 487 -13.86 -11.57 -27.22
C ILE A 487 -14.60 -12.83 -27.68
N ALA A 488 -15.94 -12.83 -27.64
CA ALA A 488 -16.74 -13.95 -28.14
C ALA A 488 -16.53 -14.21 -29.64
N GLU A 489 -16.35 -13.17 -30.47
CA GLU A 489 -16.09 -13.31 -31.90
C GLU A 489 -14.73 -13.99 -32.19
N HIS A 490 -13.70 -13.67 -31.41
CA HIS A 490 -12.33 -14.12 -31.66
C HIS A 490 -11.93 -15.37 -30.86
N LEU A 491 -12.47 -15.52 -29.64
CA LEU A 491 -12.18 -16.57 -28.66
C LEU A 491 -13.49 -17.16 -28.07
N PRO A 492 -14.40 -17.72 -28.90
CA PRO A 492 -15.72 -18.16 -28.47
C PRO A 492 -15.68 -19.32 -27.47
N GLU A 493 -14.86 -20.34 -27.73
CA GLU A 493 -14.78 -21.52 -26.85
C GLU A 493 -14.13 -21.19 -25.49
N PRO A 494 -12.96 -20.52 -25.41
CA PRO A 494 -12.38 -20.14 -24.13
C PRO A 494 -13.31 -19.25 -23.29
N LEU A 495 -13.98 -18.28 -23.91
CA LEU A 495 -14.92 -17.42 -23.19
C LEU A 495 -16.16 -18.20 -22.73
N ARG A 496 -16.72 -19.08 -23.57
CA ARG A 496 -17.83 -19.96 -23.18
C ARG A 496 -17.42 -20.83 -22.01
N GLU A 497 -16.23 -21.39 -22.05
CA GLU A 497 -15.70 -22.21 -20.97
C GLU A 497 -15.50 -21.43 -19.68
N VAL A 498 -15.31 -20.10 -19.67
CA VAL A 498 -15.26 -19.27 -18.45
C VAL A 498 -16.67 -18.94 -17.93
N LEU A 499 -17.62 -18.73 -18.83
CA LEU A 499 -18.97 -18.27 -18.49
C LEU A 499 -20.00 -19.41 -18.29
N ASP A 500 -19.71 -20.63 -18.70
CA ASP A 500 -20.62 -21.76 -18.56
C ASP A 500 -20.68 -22.28 -17.11
N VAL A 501 -21.88 -22.22 -16.51
CA VAL A 501 -22.14 -22.74 -15.16
C VAL A 501 -23.09 -23.92 -15.26
N ASP A 502 -22.57 -25.12 -15.02
CA ASP A 502 -23.39 -26.32 -14.85
C ASP A 502 -24.09 -26.28 -13.48
N ALA A 503 -25.28 -25.68 -13.45
CA ALA A 503 -26.07 -25.50 -12.23
C ALA A 503 -26.38 -26.84 -11.52
N ALA A 504 -26.63 -27.91 -12.27
CA ALA A 504 -26.92 -29.23 -11.71
C ALA A 504 -25.68 -29.84 -11.05
N ALA A 505 -24.52 -29.74 -11.70
CA ALA A 505 -23.26 -30.16 -11.10
C ALA A 505 -22.92 -29.30 -9.88
N LEU A 506 -23.08 -27.98 -9.95
CA LEU A 506 -22.81 -27.08 -8.83
C LEU A 506 -23.69 -27.44 -7.61
N LEU A 507 -25.00 -27.56 -7.80
CA LEU A 507 -25.92 -27.94 -6.73
C LEU A 507 -25.60 -29.33 -6.17
N GLN A 508 -25.30 -30.30 -7.03
CA GLN A 508 -24.90 -31.65 -6.60
C GLN A 508 -23.66 -31.59 -5.71
N HIS A 509 -22.62 -30.89 -6.13
CA HIS A 509 -21.38 -30.76 -5.37
C HIS A 509 -21.61 -30.01 -4.06
N SER A 510 -22.41 -28.94 -4.07
CA SER A 510 -22.73 -28.19 -2.85
C SER A 510 -23.51 -29.02 -1.83
N VAL A 511 -24.51 -29.79 -2.25
CA VAL A 511 -25.23 -30.71 -1.34
C VAL A 511 -24.29 -31.80 -0.81
N ARG A 512 -23.39 -32.34 -1.64
CA ARG A 512 -22.38 -33.32 -1.22
C ARG A 512 -21.27 -32.75 -0.34
N GLY A 513 -20.99 -31.45 -0.47
CA GLY A 513 -20.08 -30.70 0.38
C GLY A 513 -20.72 -30.38 1.72
N GLY A 514 -22.04 -30.19 1.72
CA GLY A 514 -22.89 -30.06 2.89
C GLY A 514 -23.17 -28.62 3.32
N VAL A 515 -24.02 -28.45 4.32
CA VAL A 515 -24.44 -27.15 4.87
C VAL A 515 -24.33 -27.17 6.38
N LEU A 516 -24.01 -26.04 7.03
CA LEU A 516 -23.85 -26.01 8.48
C LEU A 516 -25.16 -26.39 9.23
N ALA A 517 -26.31 -26.22 8.58
CA ALA A 517 -27.63 -26.67 9.06
C ALA A 517 -27.77 -28.19 9.26
N GLU A 518 -26.80 -29.00 8.78
CA GLU A 518 -26.69 -30.42 9.16
C GLU A 518 -26.35 -30.61 10.64
N LEU A 519 -25.84 -29.57 11.31
CA LEU A 519 -25.64 -29.51 12.75
C LEU A 519 -26.79 -28.75 13.43
N THR A 520 -27.06 -29.12 14.67
CA THR A 520 -28.05 -28.44 15.52
C THR A 520 -27.59 -28.38 16.96
N TRP A 521 -28.03 -27.34 17.67
CA TRP A 521 -28.07 -27.32 19.13
C TRP A 521 -29.50 -27.01 19.57
N PRO A 522 -30.35 -28.03 19.78
CA PRO A 522 -31.79 -27.83 19.92
C PRO A 522 -32.17 -26.89 21.08
N ALA A 523 -31.45 -26.96 22.19
CA ALA A 523 -31.68 -26.10 23.35
C ALA A 523 -31.40 -24.61 23.05
N ALA A 524 -30.32 -24.32 22.32
CA ALA A 524 -29.97 -22.96 21.92
C ALA A 524 -30.94 -22.42 20.86
N GLU A 525 -31.31 -23.23 19.87
CA GLU A 525 -32.31 -22.85 18.84
C GLU A 525 -33.68 -22.57 19.45
N GLU A 526 -34.13 -23.39 20.40
CA GLU A 526 -35.37 -23.17 21.16
C GLU A 526 -35.29 -21.91 22.02
N ALA A 527 -34.14 -21.64 22.67
CA ALA A 527 -33.93 -20.41 23.43
C ALA A 527 -34.01 -19.17 22.51
N ILE A 528 -33.38 -19.19 21.34
CA ILE A 528 -33.48 -18.12 20.34
C ILE A 528 -34.94 -17.89 19.96
N ARG A 529 -35.67 -18.95 19.55
CA ARG A 529 -37.09 -18.84 19.16
C ARG A 529 -37.95 -18.28 20.29
N ARG A 530 -37.79 -18.79 21.51
CA ARG A 530 -38.51 -18.36 22.70
C ARG A 530 -38.24 -16.90 23.02
N LEU A 531 -36.98 -16.48 23.06
CA LEU A 531 -36.61 -15.10 23.42
C LEU A 531 -37.03 -14.09 22.35
N CYS A 532 -36.86 -14.42 21.06
CA CYS A 532 -37.35 -13.61 19.96
C CYS A 532 -38.87 -13.40 20.02
N ALA A 533 -39.63 -14.48 20.27
CA ALA A 533 -41.08 -14.40 20.43
C ALA A 533 -41.50 -13.55 21.64
N GLN A 534 -40.81 -13.68 22.77
CA GLN A 534 -41.06 -12.86 23.97
C GLN A 534 -40.75 -11.38 23.73
N ALA A 535 -39.66 -11.08 23.02
CA ALA A 535 -39.23 -9.73 22.70
C ALA A 535 -40.01 -9.09 21.54
N GLY A 536 -40.81 -9.86 20.79
CA GLY A 536 -41.52 -9.39 19.60
C GLY A 536 -40.56 -8.95 18.48
N THR A 537 -39.42 -9.63 18.33
CA THR A 537 -38.40 -9.31 17.32
C THR A 537 -37.78 -10.58 16.74
N GLU A 538 -37.25 -10.50 15.53
CA GLU A 538 -36.46 -11.57 14.91
C GLU A 538 -34.95 -11.37 15.14
N LYS A 539 -34.54 -10.24 15.75
CA LYS A 539 -33.14 -9.91 15.99
C LYS A 539 -32.65 -10.49 17.31
N TYR A 540 -31.53 -11.19 17.27
CA TYR A 540 -30.83 -11.72 18.44
C TYR A 540 -29.32 -11.53 18.32
N ARG A 541 -28.62 -11.70 19.44
CA ARG A 541 -27.15 -11.73 19.52
C ARG A 541 -26.71 -12.94 20.33
N LEU A 542 -25.58 -13.52 19.95
CA LEU A 542 -24.95 -14.65 20.62
C LEU A 542 -23.61 -14.22 21.20
N PHE A 543 -23.30 -14.64 22.41
CA PHE A 543 -22.02 -14.38 23.06
C PHE A 543 -21.44 -15.68 23.63
N SER A 544 -20.18 -15.95 23.29
CA SER A 544 -19.43 -17.09 23.82
C SER A 544 -19.16 -16.93 25.31
N THR A 545 -19.47 -17.96 26.10
CA THR A 545 -19.07 -18.08 27.50
C THR A 545 -18.81 -19.55 27.83
N TYR A 546 -17.85 -20.12 27.08
CA TYR A 546 -17.53 -21.56 27.04
C TYR A 546 -17.60 -22.23 28.44
N PRO A 547 -18.25 -23.41 28.56
CA PRO A 547 -18.89 -24.21 27.49
C PRO A 547 -20.25 -23.68 27.01
N ALA A 548 -20.77 -22.63 27.64
CA ALA A 548 -22.11 -22.12 27.40
C ALA A 548 -22.15 -21.00 26.35
N VAL A 549 -23.36 -20.69 25.88
CA VAL A 549 -23.65 -19.52 25.03
C VAL A 549 -24.72 -18.67 25.68
N ALA A 550 -24.52 -17.36 25.68
CA ALA A 550 -25.57 -16.41 26.02
C ALA A 550 -26.34 -15.98 24.77
N VAL A 551 -27.67 -16.10 24.82
CA VAL A 551 -28.60 -15.62 23.81
C VAL A 551 -29.26 -14.35 24.33
N VAL A 552 -29.22 -13.28 23.53
CA VAL A 552 -29.90 -12.02 23.85
C VAL A 552 -30.86 -11.63 22.74
N ALA A 553 -32.15 -11.46 23.05
CA ALA A 553 -33.15 -10.92 22.14
C ALA A 553 -33.94 -9.80 22.83
N GLY A 554 -33.91 -8.60 22.25
CA GLY A 554 -34.43 -7.40 22.90
C GLY A 554 -33.79 -7.18 24.28
N ARG A 555 -34.62 -7.26 25.33
CA ARG A 555 -34.22 -7.12 26.74
C ARG A 555 -33.99 -8.46 27.44
N HIS A 556 -34.25 -9.58 26.77
CA HIS A 556 -34.23 -10.91 27.39
C HIS A 556 -32.87 -11.56 27.15
N LEU A 557 -32.33 -12.18 28.20
CA LEU A 557 -31.07 -12.91 28.17
C LEU A 557 -31.27 -14.29 28.79
N GLU A 558 -30.81 -15.33 28.10
CA GLU A 558 -30.63 -16.68 28.64
C GLU A 558 -29.20 -17.17 28.36
N VAL A 559 -28.63 -17.96 29.27
CA VAL A 559 -27.36 -18.67 29.09
C VAL A 559 -27.65 -20.16 29.01
N ILE A 560 -27.15 -20.81 27.96
CA ILE A 560 -27.47 -22.19 27.58
C ILE A 560 -26.19 -23.03 27.64
N ASP A 561 -26.25 -24.16 28.35
CA ASP A 561 -25.18 -25.17 28.43
C ASP A 561 -25.80 -26.56 28.34
N GLY A 562 -25.34 -27.39 27.40
CA GLY A 562 -25.97 -28.67 27.10
C GLY A 562 -27.44 -28.49 26.73
N ASP A 563 -28.32 -29.22 27.43
CA ASP A 563 -29.77 -29.15 27.24
C ASP A 563 -30.48 -28.18 28.20
N GLN A 564 -29.72 -27.37 28.97
CA GLN A 564 -30.27 -26.56 30.06
C GLN A 564 -30.06 -25.05 29.85
N VAL A 565 -31.04 -24.28 30.33
CA VAL A 565 -30.88 -22.85 30.60
C VAL A 565 -30.32 -22.70 32.01
N ILE A 566 -29.06 -22.28 32.12
CA ILE A 566 -28.32 -22.20 33.39
C ILE A 566 -28.40 -20.80 34.04
N ALA A 567 -28.72 -19.77 33.26
CA ALA A 567 -29.03 -18.44 33.78
C ALA A 567 -30.06 -17.75 32.88
N SER A 568 -30.91 -16.90 33.46
CA SER A 568 -31.90 -16.11 32.73
C SER A 568 -32.16 -14.77 33.40
N GLY A 569 -32.47 -13.73 32.64
CA GLY A 569 -32.79 -12.43 33.20
C GLY A 569 -33.23 -11.39 32.17
N GLN A 570 -33.52 -10.18 32.67
CA GLN A 570 -33.84 -9.02 31.85
C GLN A 570 -32.73 -7.98 31.96
N LEU A 571 -32.34 -7.41 30.83
CA LEU A 571 -31.34 -6.36 30.70
C LEU A 571 -31.96 -4.94 30.83
N PRO A 572 -31.20 -3.86 31.08
CA PRO A 572 -31.68 -2.46 31.13
C PRO A 572 -32.22 -1.90 29.79
N GLU A 573 -33.05 -0.84 29.82
CA GLU A 573 -33.75 -0.30 28.62
C GLU A 573 -32.86 0.59 27.76
N ASP A 574 -31.85 1.16 28.37
CA ASP A 574 -30.92 2.16 27.84
C ASP A 574 -29.70 1.56 27.13
N MET A 575 -29.79 0.31 26.65
CA MET A 575 -28.69 -0.37 25.98
C MET A 575 -28.56 0.04 24.51
N ASP A 576 -27.44 0.65 24.14
CA ASP A 576 -27.09 0.96 22.75
C ASP A 576 -26.32 -0.19 22.10
N TRP A 577 -25.24 -0.66 22.75
CA TRP A 577 -24.39 -1.71 22.18
C TRP A 577 -23.91 -2.71 23.22
N ILE A 578 -24.33 -3.98 23.12
CA ILE A 578 -23.82 -5.08 23.94
C ILE A 578 -22.60 -5.67 23.22
N PHE A 579 -21.49 -5.76 23.94
CA PHE A 579 -20.22 -6.25 23.39
C PHE A 579 -19.67 -7.46 24.16
N GLY A 580 -20.34 -7.96 25.20
CA GLY A 580 -19.96 -9.22 25.84
C GLY A 580 -20.93 -9.69 26.93
N VAL A 581 -21.05 -11.00 27.09
CA VAL A 581 -21.75 -11.62 28.23
C VAL A 581 -20.86 -12.73 28.79
N GLN A 582 -20.67 -12.77 30.11
CA GLN A 582 -19.91 -13.83 30.79
C GLN A 582 -20.74 -14.48 31.89
N HIS A 583 -20.82 -15.81 31.86
CA HIS A 583 -21.54 -16.64 32.82
C HIS A 583 -20.62 -17.11 33.96
N MET A 584 -21.08 -17.01 35.21
CA MET A 584 -20.35 -17.48 36.40
C MET A 584 -21.30 -18.02 37.46
N GLY A 585 -21.09 -19.27 37.87
CA GLY A 585 -21.92 -19.92 38.90
C GLY A 585 -23.40 -19.96 38.50
N GLU A 586 -24.24 -19.25 39.23
CA GLU A 586 -25.69 -19.12 38.97
C GLU A 586 -26.08 -17.75 38.38
N THR A 587 -25.11 -16.97 37.87
CA THR A 587 -25.36 -15.62 37.35
C THR A 587 -24.58 -15.31 36.07
N ALA A 588 -24.84 -14.14 35.48
CA ALA A 588 -24.06 -13.61 34.37
C ALA A 588 -23.88 -12.10 34.49
N VAL A 589 -22.82 -11.59 33.88
CA VAL A 589 -22.57 -10.17 33.67
C VAL A 589 -22.70 -9.84 32.19
N CYS A 590 -23.44 -8.77 31.89
CA CYS A 590 -23.60 -8.23 30.54
C CYS A 590 -22.84 -6.90 30.45
N TYR A 591 -21.91 -6.81 29.51
CA TYR A 591 -21.17 -5.59 29.24
C TYR A 591 -21.75 -4.86 28.03
N TYR A 592 -22.07 -3.59 28.22
CA TYR A 592 -22.73 -2.77 27.21
C TYR A 592 -22.32 -1.31 27.28
N ARG A 593 -22.53 -0.61 26.17
CA ARG A 593 -22.54 0.85 26.10
C ARG A 593 -23.98 1.32 26.21
N ASP A 594 -24.24 2.27 27.11
CA ASP A 594 -25.57 2.90 27.21
C ASP A 594 -25.79 3.95 26.10
N THR A 595 -27.00 4.48 26.01
CA THR A 595 -27.32 5.57 25.06
C THR A 595 -26.58 6.89 25.33
N GLY A 596 -26.02 7.08 26.52
CA GLY A 596 -25.18 8.23 26.89
C GLY A 596 -23.72 8.09 26.43
N GLY A 597 -23.30 6.89 26.03
CA GLY A 597 -21.94 6.55 25.61
C GLY A 597 -21.07 5.97 26.73
N ASP A 598 -21.61 5.76 27.92
CA ASP A 598 -20.89 5.17 29.06
C ASP A 598 -20.82 3.65 28.92
N TYR A 599 -19.67 3.08 29.29
CA TYR A 599 -19.46 1.62 29.32
C TYR A 599 -19.84 1.08 30.69
N LEU A 600 -20.77 0.13 30.72
CA LEU A 600 -21.38 -0.40 31.93
C LEU A 600 -21.31 -1.93 31.98
N ALA A 601 -21.20 -2.48 33.19
CA ALA A 601 -21.33 -3.89 33.50
C ALA A 601 -22.61 -4.12 34.31
N TYR A 602 -23.55 -4.90 33.77
CA TYR A 602 -24.81 -5.23 34.40
C TYR A 602 -24.80 -6.67 34.93
N TRP A 603 -24.93 -6.81 36.24
CA TRP A 603 -24.95 -8.09 36.94
C TRP A 603 -26.38 -8.60 37.09
N LEU A 604 -26.71 -9.77 36.53
CA LEU A 604 -28.09 -10.29 36.54
C LEU A 604 -28.63 -10.51 37.96
N HIS A 605 -27.81 -10.94 38.90
CA HIS A 605 -28.26 -11.24 40.27
C HIS A 605 -28.53 -10.00 41.12
N THR A 606 -27.75 -8.91 40.98
CA THR A 606 -27.99 -7.65 41.72
C THR A 606 -28.95 -6.72 40.99
N GLN A 607 -29.18 -6.95 39.70
CA GLN A 607 -29.91 -6.05 38.82
C GLN A 607 -29.35 -4.60 38.82
N ALA A 608 -28.04 -4.46 39.02
CA ALA A 608 -27.37 -3.17 39.08
C ALA A 608 -26.32 -3.04 37.97
N ALA A 609 -26.26 -1.86 37.35
CA ALA A 609 -25.20 -1.47 36.44
C ALA A 609 -24.08 -0.76 37.19
N THR A 610 -22.82 -1.07 36.87
CA THR A 610 -21.65 -0.37 37.39
C THR A 610 -20.77 0.13 36.25
N THR A 611 -20.19 1.31 36.39
CA THR A 611 -19.28 1.88 35.38
C THR A 611 -18.02 1.03 35.23
N VAL A 612 -17.67 0.75 33.97
CA VAL A 612 -16.46 0.03 33.59
C VAL A 612 -15.26 0.99 33.64
N THR A 613 -14.22 0.59 34.35
CA THR A 613 -13.05 1.44 34.65
C THR A 613 -11.96 1.45 33.57
N ASP A 614 -11.95 0.47 32.66
CA ASP A 614 -10.98 0.37 31.56
C ASP A 614 -11.65 -0.14 30.27
N PRO A 615 -12.23 0.74 29.44
CA PRO A 615 -12.86 0.34 28.18
C PRO A 615 -11.85 0.10 27.03
N SER A 616 -10.54 0.02 27.31
CA SER A 616 -9.52 -0.02 26.25
C SER A 616 -9.36 -1.41 25.60
N SER A 617 -9.78 -1.46 24.32
CA SER A 617 -9.22 -2.22 23.18
C SER A 617 -9.77 -3.61 22.77
N THR A 618 -9.95 -3.67 21.43
CA THR A 618 -9.87 -4.77 20.44
C THR A 618 -10.87 -5.92 20.43
N PHE A 619 -11.46 -6.17 19.25
CA PHE A 619 -12.41 -7.23 18.96
C PHE A 619 -11.70 -8.32 18.15
N SER A 620 -11.70 -9.57 18.62
CA SER A 620 -11.17 -10.74 17.89
C SER A 620 -12.25 -11.81 17.71
N ALA A 621 -12.08 -12.66 16.70
CA ALA A 621 -13.06 -13.62 16.17
C ALA A 621 -13.14 -14.96 16.93
N VAL A 622 -12.22 -15.24 17.86
CA VAL A 622 -12.21 -16.47 18.67
C VAL A 622 -12.01 -16.12 20.13
N ASN A 623 -12.99 -16.46 20.99
CA ASN A 623 -12.99 -16.08 22.40
C ASN A 623 -13.37 -17.26 23.30
N TYR A 624 -12.38 -17.82 23.99
CA TYR A 624 -12.58 -18.75 25.10
C TYR A 624 -12.29 -18.06 26.43
N SER A 625 -13.26 -18.14 27.32
CA SER A 625 -13.12 -17.91 28.77
C SER A 625 -13.49 -19.20 29.48
N LEU A 626 -12.96 -19.44 30.67
CA LEU A 626 -13.13 -20.71 31.38
C LEU A 626 -13.66 -20.51 32.80
N PRO A 627 -14.59 -21.35 33.28
CA PRO A 627 -14.88 -21.42 34.71
C PRO A 627 -13.57 -21.60 35.50
N TYR A 628 -13.36 -20.80 36.53
CA TYR A 628 -12.14 -20.85 37.34
C TYR A 628 -12.46 -20.46 38.78
N ARG A 629 -12.23 -21.38 39.73
CA ARG A 629 -12.54 -21.20 41.15
C ARG A 629 -13.98 -20.71 41.38
N ASP A 630 -14.15 -19.57 42.04
CA ASP A 630 -15.42 -18.91 42.36
C ASP A 630 -15.89 -17.91 41.29
N GLY A 631 -15.20 -17.86 40.14
CA GLY A 631 -15.48 -16.94 39.06
C GLY A 631 -15.15 -17.52 37.68
N ARG A 632 -14.54 -16.71 36.83
CA ARG A 632 -14.17 -17.07 35.46
C ARG A 632 -12.84 -16.46 35.05
N LEU A 633 -11.98 -17.27 34.44
CA LEU A 633 -10.73 -16.81 33.88
C LEU A 633 -10.98 -16.33 32.44
N THR A 634 -10.49 -15.12 32.16
CA THR A 634 -10.51 -14.47 30.84
C THR A 634 -9.08 -14.02 30.53
N GLY A 635 -8.76 -13.62 29.31
CA GLY A 635 -7.41 -13.09 29.03
C GLY A 635 -7.12 -11.70 29.63
N LYS A 636 -8.07 -11.11 30.36
CA LYS A 636 -7.86 -9.91 31.20
C LYS A 636 -7.71 -10.25 32.69
N GLY A 637 -7.81 -11.53 33.08
CA GLY A 637 -7.64 -12.00 34.44
C GLY A 637 -8.87 -12.77 34.98
N HIS A 638 -8.83 -13.00 36.29
CA HIS A 638 -9.91 -13.66 37.03
C HIS A 638 -11.06 -12.67 37.30
N LEU A 639 -12.19 -12.91 36.64
CA LEU A 639 -13.45 -12.18 36.83
C LEU A 639 -14.24 -12.83 37.98
N THR A 640 -14.63 -12.02 38.95
CA THR A 640 -15.45 -12.38 40.11
C THR A 640 -16.69 -11.49 40.21
N VAL A 641 -17.68 -11.95 40.98
CA VAL A 641 -18.94 -11.22 41.16
C VAL A 641 -18.70 -9.86 41.81
N GLY A 642 -19.14 -8.80 41.13
CA GLY A 642 -19.02 -7.41 41.61
C GLY A 642 -17.83 -6.63 41.04
N ASP A 643 -17.00 -7.25 40.20
CA ASP A 643 -15.90 -6.56 39.53
C ASP A 643 -16.37 -5.43 38.62
N THR A 644 -15.54 -4.39 38.52
CA THR A 644 -15.80 -3.14 37.78
C THR A 644 -14.81 -2.88 36.64
N THR A 645 -13.96 -3.86 36.33
CA THR A 645 -13.05 -3.87 35.18
C THR A 645 -13.71 -4.50 33.95
N HIS A 646 -13.24 -4.13 32.77
CA HIS A 646 -13.73 -4.71 31.51
C HIS A 646 -13.12 -6.09 31.28
N PHE A 647 -13.98 -7.09 31.10
CA PHE A 647 -13.57 -8.45 30.72
C PHE A 647 -14.25 -8.88 29.41
N GLY A 648 -14.35 -7.94 28.46
CA GLY A 648 -14.93 -8.19 27.14
C GLY A 648 -14.19 -9.30 26.36
N PRO A 649 -14.82 -9.80 25.28
CA PRO A 649 -14.37 -10.98 24.54
C PRO A 649 -13.23 -10.61 23.57
N ALA A 650 -12.11 -10.09 24.10
CA ALA A 650 -11.00 -9.60 23.28
C ALA A 650 -9.82 -10.57 23.22
N THR A 651 -9.84 -11.64 24.01
CA THR A 651 -8.66 -12.47 24.32
C THR A 651 -9.11 -13.90 24.62
N THR A 652 -8.43 -14.90 24.04
CA THR A 652 -8.67 -16.32 24.31
C THR A 652 -7.76 -16.84 25.42
N VAL A 653 -8.34 -17.65 26.31
CA VAL A 653 -7.65 -18.41 27.35
C VAL A 653 -7.30 -19.80 26.82
N LEU A 654 -6.01 -20.16 26.83
CA LEU A 654 -5.51 -21.47 26.43
C LEU A 654 -4.93 -22.22 27.63
N THR A 655 -5.49 -23.39 27.94
CA THR A 655 -5.01 -24.32 28.97
C THR A 655 -5.65 -25.71 28.84
N THR A 656 -4.95 -26.74 29.30
CA THR A 656 -5.49 -28.10 29.48
C THR A 656 -6.22 -28.28 30.81
N ASP A 657 -5.88 -27.47 31.81
CA ASP A 657 -6.50 -27.43 33.13
C ASP A 657 -6.28 -26.02 33.74
N PRO A 658 -7.35 -25.24 33.98
CA PRO A 658 -7.22 -23.89 34.52
C PRO A 658 -6.62 -23.86 35.94
N ASP A 659 -6.62 -24.98 36.67
CA ASP A 659 -6.04 -25.08 38.01
C ASP A 659 -4.54 -25.47 38.00
N THR A 660 -3.95 -25.81 36.84
CA THR A 660 -2.52 -26.21 36.74
C THR A 660 -1.67 -25.33 35.79
N ALA A 661 -0.80 -24.55 36.43
CA ALA A 661 0.49 -23.92 36.03
C ALA A 661 0.69 -23.12 34.70
N THR A 662 -0.01 -23.38 33.60
CA THR A 662 0.23 -22.63 32.35
C THR A 662 -1.09 -22.26 31.68
N VAL A 663 -1.59 -21.08 32.01
CA VAL A 663 -2.67 -20.44 31.24
C VAL A 663 -2.07 -19.32 30.41
N LEU A 664 -2.29 -19.37 29.10
CA LEU A 664 -1.88 -18.32 28.18
C LEU A 664 -3.07 -17.50 27.71
N ALA A 665 -2.82 -16.22 27.47
CA ALA A 665 -3.75 -15.35 26.78
C ALA A 665 -3.03 -14.59 25.66
N ASP A 666 -3.71 -14.43 24.53
CA ASP A 666 -3.30 -13.46 23.51
C ASP A 666 -3.84 -12.06 23.87
N GLY A 667 -3.00 -11.04 23.74
CA GLY A 667 -3.41 -9.63 23.88
C GLY A 667 -3.36 -8.83 22.58
N GLY A 668 -3.38 -9.51 21.43
CA GLY A 668 -3.30 -8.93 20.09
C GLY A 668 -1.89 -8.49 19.69
N HIS A 669 -1.63 -8.42 18.39
CA HIS A 669 -0.32 -8.03 17.81
C HIS A 669 0.84 -8.94 18.27
N SER A 670 0.63 -10.26 18.29
CA SER A 670 1.63 -11.28 18.66
C SER A 670 2.18 -11.12 20.09
N ARG A 671 1.33 -10.69 21.04
CA ARG A 671 1.71 -10.55 22.47
C ARG A 671 1.12 -11.70 23.28
N THR A 672 1.99 -12.54 23.81
CA THR A 672 1.60 -13.62 24.71
C THR A 672 1.67 -13.19 26.17
N TYR A 673 0.67 -13.58 26.96
CA TYR A 673 0.64 -13.38 28.40
C TYR A 673 0.52 -14.72 29.11
N ARG A 674 1.17 -14.85 30.26
CA ARG A 674 1.08 -16.01 31.15
C ARG A 674 0.39 -15.63 32.45
N TRP A 675 -0.51 -16.48 32.92
CA TRP A 675 -1.15 -16.38 34.23
C TRP A 675 -0.28 -17.01 35.32
N ASP A 676 -0.09 -16.31 36.43
CA ASP A 676 0.63 -16.82 37.63
C ASP A 676 -0.31 -17.25 38.78
N GLY A 677 -1.63 -17.14 38.59
CA GLY A 677 -2.63 -17.37 39.62
C GLY A 677 -3.26 -16.08 40.18
N GLU A 678 -2.66 -14.92 39.93
CA GLU A 678 -3.11 -13.60 40.39
C GLU A 678 -3.25 -12.59 39.24
N SER A 679 -2.29 -12.57 38.30
CA SER A 679 -2.29 -11.62 37.18
C SER A 679 -1.65 -12.19 35.90
N PHE A 680 -1.95 -11.57 34.76
CA PHE A 680 -1.28 -11.86 33.49
C PHE A 680 -0.02 -11.01 33.35
N HIS A 681 1.11 -11.66 33.02
CA HIS A 681 2.36 -10.98 32.68
C HIS A 681 2.79 -11.33 31.25
N GLN A 682 3.27 -10.32 30.52
CA GLN A 682 3.72 -10.52 29.15
C GLN A 682 4.99 -11.39 29.13
N VAL A 683 5.02 -12.36 28.22
CA VAL A 683 6.12 -13.29 28.01
C VAL A 683 6.44 -13.42 26.52
N GLN A 684 7.66 -13.83 26.21
CA GLN A 684 8.07 -14.20 24.85
C GLN A 684 8.38 -15.69 24.83
N TYR A 685 7.87 -16.39 23.82
CA TYR A 685 8.13 -17.80 23.60
C TYR A 685 8.51 -18.06 22.16
N THR A 686 9.35 -19.07 21.98
CA THR A 686 9.48 -19.80 20.71
C THR A 686 8.33 -20.80 20.55
N ALA A 687 8.04 -21.25 19.33
CA ALA A 687 7.03 -22.28 19.10
C ALA A 687 7.32 -23.60 19.85
N GLU A 688 8.59 -23.96 20.00
CA GLU A 688 9.00 -25.14 20.77
C GLU A 688 8.75 -24.98 22.28
N GLU A 689 8.99 -23.79 22.84
CA GLU A 689 8.69 -23.51 24.25
C GLU A 689 7.18 -23.54 24.52
N LEU A 690 6.36 -22.96 23.63
CA LEU A 690 4.89 -23.05 23.73
C LEU A 690 4.43 -24.51 23.65
N THR A 691 4.97 -25.28 22.71
CA THR A 691 4.62 -26.70 22.52
C THR A 691 4.89 -27.50 23.79
N ARG A 692 6.05 -27.28 24.42
CA ARG A 692 6.44 -27.93 25.66
C ARG A 692 5.61 -27.45 26.86
N ASP A 693 5.46 -26.14 27.03
CA ASP A 693 4.82 -25.55 28.21
C ASP A 693 3.29 -25.77 28.24
N LEU A 694 2.67 -25.92 27.07
CA LEU A 694 1.26 -26.34 26.90
C LEU A 694 1.09 -27.87 26.83
N GLY A 695 2.18 -28.63 26.82
CA GLY A 695 2.16 -30.09 26.76
C GLY A 695 1.53 -30.66 25.48
N LEU A 696 1.64 -29.96 24.34
CA LEU A 696 0.89 -30.30 23.12
C LEU A 696 1.22 -31.71 22.59
N ARG A 697 2.49 -32.13 22.67
CA ARG A 697 2.93 -33.46 22.25
C ARG A 697 2.49 -34.54 23.26
N GLU A 698 2.55 -34.23 24.55
CA GLU A 698 2.10 -35.11 25.64
C GLU A 698 0.58 -35.32 25.62
N LEU A 699 -0.19 -34.34 25.12
CA LEU A 699 -1.62 -34.50 24.83
C LEU A 699 -1.89 -35.48 23.69
N GLY A 700 -0.90 -35.80 22.86
CA GLY A 700 -1.02 -36.69 21.70
C GLY A 700 -1.28 -35.97 20.38
N LEU A 701 -1.08 -34.65 20.30
CA LEU A 701 -1.11 -33.94 19.02
C LEU A 701 0.14 -34.24 18.21
N ASP A 702 -0.03 -34.47 16.91
CA ASP A 702 1.06 -34.69 15.96
C ASP A 702 1.65 -33.36 15.48
N ILE A 703 2.29 -32.64 16.41
CA ILE A 703 2.96 -31.37 16.11
C ILE A 703 4.17 -31.65 15.20
N PRO A 704 4.29 -31.01 14.02
CA PRO A 704 5.42 -31.23 13.12
C PRO A 704 6.76 -30.77 13.72
N GLU A 705 7.86 -31.00 13.02
CA GLU A 705 9.17 -30.44 13.41
C GLU A 705 9.13 -28.91 13.26
N LEU A 706 9.48 -28.19 14.34
CA LEU A 706 9.38 -26.73 14.40
C LEU A 706 10.72 -26.10 14.07
N GLY A 707 10.77 -25.37 12.95
CA GLY A 707 11.93 -24.60 12.53
C GLY A 707 12.05 -23.26 13.27
N PRO A 708 13.19 -22.55 13.12
CA PRO A 708 13.41 -21.25 13.77
C PRO A 708 12.41 -20.17 13.37
N ASP A 709 11.82 -20.27 12.17
CA ASP A 709 10.82 -19.33 11.64
C ASP A 709 9.37 -19.83 11.84
N THR A 710 9.16 -20.84 12.69
CA THR A 710 7.81 -21.34 13.01
C THR A 710 7.16 -20.49 14.11
N GLU A 711 5.94 -20.02 13.89
CA GLU A 711 5.12 -19.30 14.86
C GLU A 711 3.85 -20.10 15.18
N ILE A 712 3.49 -20.18 16.46
CA ILE A 712 2.15 -20.64 16.88
C ILE A 712 1.27 -19.40 17.02
N ARG A 713 0.20 -19.34 16.22
CA ARG A 713 -0.76 -18.22 16.24
C ARG A 713 -1.79 -18.44 17.34
N LEU A 714 -1.47 -17.98 18.55
CA LEU A 714 -2.33 -18.16 19.74
C LEU A 714 -3.69 -17.49 19.58
N GLU A 715 -3.78 -16.39 18.82
CA GLU A 715 -5.01 -15.68 18.55
C GLU A 715 -6.04 -16.49 17.75
N HIS A 716 -5.57 -17.49 16.99
CA HIS A 716 -6.40 -18.40 16.19
C HIS A 716 -6.48 -19.81 16.81
N SER A 717 -5.68 -20.09 17.84
CA SER A 717 -5.60 -21.41 18.46
C SER A 717 -6.61 -21.59 19.58
N THR A 718 -7.06 -22.83 19.78
CA THR A 718 -7.91 -23.25 20.90
C THR A 718 -7.23 -24.37 21.66
N LEU A 719 -7.16 -24.24 22.98
CA LEU A 719 -6.77 -25.31 23.90
C LEU A 719 -7.60 -25.16 25.18
N VAL A 720 -8.66 -25.94 25.34
CA VAL A 720 -9.57 -25.82 26.49
C VAL A 720 -10.02 -27.20 27.00
N PRO A 721 -10.23 -27.37 28.32
CA PRO A 721 -10.71 -28.64 28.87
C PRO A 721 -12.12 -28.97 28.36
N ALA A 722 -12.32 -30.20 27.90
CA ALA A 722 -13.65 -30.67 27.50
C ALA A 722 -14.58 -30.74 28.72
N GLN A 723 -15.80 -30.27 28.53
CA GLN A 723 -16.86 -30.31 29.54
C GLN A 723 -17.83 -31.45 29.22
N PRO A 724 -18.66 -31.91 30.18
CA PRO A 724 -19.60 -33.01 29.93
C PRO A 724 -20.50 -32.79 28.69
N GLY A 725 -20.96 -31.56 28.44
CA GLY A 725 -21.76 -31.21 27.26
C GLY A 725 -20.98 -31.08 25.95
N THR A 726 -19.65 -31.05 26.00
CA THR A 726 -18.80 -30.90 24.81
C THR A 726 -17.93 -32.12 24.53
N ALA A 727 -18.07 -33.21 25.29
CA ALA A 727 -17.23 -34.40 25.15
C ALA A 727 -17.28 -35.04 23.75
N ASP A 728 -18.44 -34.99 23.10
CA ASP A 728 -18.68 -35.51 21.75
C ASP A 728 -18.62 -34.43 20.67
N SER A 729 -17.91 -33.32 20.95
CA SER A 729 -17.84 -32.17 20.06
C SER A 729 -17.40 -32.52 18.63
N PRO A 730 -18.03 -31.94 17.60
CA PRO A 730 -17.58 -32.11 16.22
C PRO A 730 -16.19 -31.50 15.96
N LEU A 731 -15.69 -30.61 16.83
CA LEU A 731 -14.33 -30.06 16.77
C LEU A 731 -13.28 -31.02 17.34
N GLY A 732 -13.72 -32.14 17.92
CA GLY A 732 -12.86 -33.21 18.41
C GLY A 732 -12.35 -32.98 19.83
N THR A 733 -12.00 -34.09 20.47
CA THR A 733 -11.46 -34.12 21.82
C THR A 733 -10.28 -35.09 21.85
N ILE A 734 -9.19 -34.67 22.49
CA ILE A 734 -8.00 -35.48 22.71
C ILE A 734 -7.62 -35.43 24.20
N ASN A 735 -7.57 -36.60 24.85
CA ASN A 735 -7.26 -36.73 26.27
C ASN A 735 -8.04 -35.77 27.20
N GLY A 736 -9.32 -35.54 26.91
CA GLY A 736 -10.20 -34.67 27.70
C GLY A 736 -10.05 -33.17 27.41
N VAL A 737 -9.41 -32.79 26.30
CA VAL A 737 -9.18 -31.39 25.90
C VAL A 737 -9.62 -31.18 24.45
N HIS A 738 -10.17 -30.01 24.13
CA HIS A 738 -10.34 -29.54 22.76
C HIS A 738 -9.09 -28.78 22.33
N ALA A 739 -8.47 -29.21 21.25
CA ALA A 739 -7.20 -28.64 20.78
C ALA A 739 -7.22 -28.40 19.27
N GLN A 740 -6.98 -27.15 18.89
CA GLN A 740 -6.85 -26.66 17.51
C GLN A 740 -5.67 -25.68 17.48
N ILE A 741 -4.49 -26.12 17.04
CA ILE A 741 -3.24 -25.36 17.16
C ILE A 741 -2.80 -24.85 15.79
N HIS A 742 -2.74 -23.54 15.64
CA HIS A 742 -2.35 -22.88 14.39
C HIS A 742 -0.86 -22.67 14.29
N LEU A 743 -0.27 -23.09 13.17
CA LEU A 743 1.14 -22.99 12.86
C LEU A 743 1.34 -22.18 11.58
N ASN A 744 2.25 -21.21 11.63
CA ASN A 744 2.79 -20.55 10.44
C ASN A 744 4.27 -20.94 10.29
N GLN A 745 4.62 -21.59 9.18
CA GLN A 745 5.97 -22.03 8.88
C GLN A 745 6.43 -21.39 7.56
N GLY A 746 7.17 -20.28 7.64
CA GLY A 746 7.68 -19.60 6.44
C GLY A 746 6.58 -19.13 5.48
N GLY A 747 5.41 -18.75 6.00
CA GLY A 747 4.24 -18.33 5.21
C GLY A 747 3.23 -19.43 4.93
N HIS A 748 3.54 -20.70 5.24
CA HIS A 748 2.59 -21.80 5.15
C HIS A 748 1.77 -21.92 6.43
N GLU A 749 0.45 -21.74 6.33
CA GLU A 749 -0.48 -21.83 7.47
C GLU A 749 -1.15 -23.21 7.56
N SER A 750 -1.08 -23.83 8.73
CA SER A 750 -1.70 -25.13 9.01
C SER A 750 -2.30 -25.18 10.41
N ILE A 751 -3.23 -26.11 10.62
CA ILE A 751 -3.90 -26.33 11.90
C ILE A 751 -3.77 -27.79 12.34
N VAL A 752 -3.25 -28.00 13.55
CA VAL A 752 -3.08 -29.33 14.16
C VAL A 752 -4.22 -29.58 15.15
N THR A 753 -4.91 -30.70 14.99
CA THR A 753 -6.13 -31.02 15.76
C THR A 753 -6.15 -32.48 16.19
N ALA A 754 -7.19 -32.88 16.94
CA ALA A 754 -7.46 -34.28 17.27
C ALA A 754 -7.73 -35.18 16.03
N PHE A 755 -7.98 -34.60 14.85
CA PHE A 755 -8.24 -35.33 13.62
C PHE A 755 -7.02 -35.43 12.70
N GLY A 756 -5.92 -34.77 13.05
CA GLY A 756 -4.72 -34.63 12.22
C GLY A 756 -4.40 -33.17 11.92
N THR A 757 -3.52 -32.97 10.94
CA THR A 757 -3.03 -31.66 10.50
C THR A 757 -3.66 -31.32 9.14
N PHE A 758 -4.13 -30.07 9.01
CA PHE A 758 -4.84 -29.59 7.83
C PHE A 758 -4.24 -28.26 7.37
N ASP A 759 -4.20 -28.03 6.06
CA ASP A 759 -3.87 -26.73 5.50
C ASP A 759 -5.06 -25.79 5.73
N ALA A 760 -4.83 -24.66 6.39
CA ALA A 760 -5.92 -23.80 6.86
C ALA A 760 -5.49 -22.34 6.85
N HIS A 761 -5.55 -21.72 5.68
CA HIS A 761 -5.31 -20.29 5.52
C HIS A 761 -6.50 -19.52 6.13
N ASP A 762 -6.24 -18.70 7.15
CA ASP A 762 -7.23 -17.86 7.85
C ASP A 762 -8.45 -18.59 8.48
N CYS A 763 -8.48 -19.93 8.51
CA CYS A 763 -9.61 -20.72 9.04
C CYS A 763 -9.36 -21.24 10.48
N PRO A 764 -9.90 -20.61 11.53
CA PRO A 764 -9.61 -20.93 12.93
C PRO A 764 -10.05 -22.32 13.40
N ALA A 765 -10.99 -23.00 12.73
CA ALA A 765 -11.54 -24.25 13.24
C ALA A 765 -11.69 -25.36 12.18
N VAL A 766 -11.29 -26.57 12.55
CA VAL A 766 -11.59 -27.83 11.88
C VAL A 766 -12.73 -28.53 12.62
N LEU A 767 -13.70 -29.06 11.90
CA LEU A 767 -14.78 -29.84 12.48
C LEU A 767 -15.19 -31.02 11.59
N ARG A 768 -15.64 -32.10 12.23
CA ARG A 768 -16.22 -33.26 11.53
C ARG A 768 -17.50 -32.86 10.84
N ARG A 769 -17.58 -33.22 9.57
CA ARG A 769 -18.77 -33.08 8.77
C ARG A 769 -19.73 -34.25 9.03
N PRO A 770 -21.02 -33.98 9.31
CA PRO A 770 -22.05 -35.02 9.36
C PRO A 770 -22.05 -35.89 8.10
N GLY A 771 -22.18 -37.21 8.26
CA GLY A 771 -22.08 -38.16 7.15
C GLY A 771 -20.67 -38.42 6.61
N GLY A 772 -19.63 -37.75 7.12
CA GLY A 772 -18.21 -38.04 6.86
C GLY A 772 -17.44 -36.94 6.13
N GLY A 773 -16.15 -36.82 6.44
CA GLY A 773 -15.24 -35.78 5.95
C GLY A 773 -15.00 -34.68 6.99
N VAL A 774 -14.36 -33.60 6.55
CA VAL A 774 -13.89 -32.51 7.40
C VAL A 774 -14.27 -31.17 6.79
N TRP A 775 -14.74 -30.25 7.62
CA TRP A 775 -14.94 -28.85 7.28
C TRP A 775 -13.88 -27.97 7.93
N LEU A 776 -13.52 -26.86 7.27
CA LEU A 776 -12.78 -25.75 7.84
C LEU A 776 -13.73 -24.55 8.00
N ARG A 777 -13.71 -23.85 9.13
CA ARG A 777 -14.64 -22.78 9.47
C ARG A 777 -13.90 -21.55 9.98
N ASP A 778 -14.22 -20.40 9.41
CA ASP A 778 -13.91 -19.08 10.00
C ASP A 778 -15.19 -18.37 10.49
N SER A 779 -15.20 -17.03 10.60
CA SER A 779 -16.42 -16.29 10.98
C SER A 779 -17.45 -16.17 9.84
N HIS A 780 -17.04 -16.33 8.58
CA HIS A 780 -17.77 -15.96 7.36
C HIS A 780 -17.69 -16.98 6.20
N ARG A 781 -16.98 -18.09 6.36
CA ARG A 781 -16.76 -19.13 5.36
C ARG A 781 -16.85 -20.51 5.97
N LEU A 782 -17.35 -21.47 5.20
CA LEU A 782 -17.33 -22.90 5.52
C LEU A 782 -16.69 -23.61 4.34
N LEU A 783 -15.51 -24.22 4.51
CA LEU A 783 -14.80 -24.87 3.41
C LEU A 783 -14.87 -26.39 3.52
N ASP A 784 -15.02 -27.06 2.39
CA ASP A 784 -14.75 -28.50 2.28
C ASP A 784 -13.24 -28.72 2.18
N HIS A 785 -12.64 -29.38 3.16
CA HIS A 785 -11.19 -29.61 3.19
C HIS A 785 -10.70 -30.33 1.92
N ASP A 786 -11.40 -31.39 1.50
CA ASP A 786 -10.89 -32.29 0.45
C ASP A 786 -10.92 -31.63 -0.95
N THR A 787 -11.81 -30.66 -1.16
CA THR A 787 -11.97 -29.98 -2.45
C THR A 787 -11.53 -28.51 -2.43
N GLY A 788 -11.29 -27.94 -1.25
CA GLY A 788 -11.01 -26.51 -1.06
C GLY A 788 -12.19 -25.58 -1.37
N ARG A 789 -13.38 -26.14 -1.68
CA ARG A 789 -14.54 -25.35 -2.10
C ARG A 789 -15.18 -24.63 -0.94
N ASP A 790 -15.58 -23.39 -1.20
CA ASP A 790 -16.43 -22.63 -0.30
C ASP A 790 -17.87 -23.17 -0.34
N LEU A 791 -18.39 -23.57 0.81
CA LEU A 791 -19.74 -24.07 0.99
C LEU A 791 -20.68 -22.99 1.53
N ASP A 792 -20.16 -21.80 1.85
CA ASP A 792 -21.00 -20.71 2.32
C ASP A 792 -21.93 -20.24 1.20
N LEU A 793 -23.18 -19.98 1.57
CA LEU A 793 -24.21 -19.47 0.69
C LEU A 793 -24.19 -17.94 0.59
N THR A 794 -23.47 -17.29 1.50
CA THR A 794 -23.38 -15.83 1.56
C THR A 794 -22.12 -15.37 0.84
N ALA A 795 -22.29 -14.59 -0.24
CA ALA A 795 -21.26 -13.59 -0.50
C ALA A 795 -21.38 -12.61 0.68
N ARG A 796 -20.24 -12.23 1.30
CA ARG A 796 -20.17 -11.34 2.47
C ARG A 796 -21.36 -10.35 2.46
N ASN A 797 -22.40 -10.60 3.26
CA ASN A 797 -23.62 -9.77 3.45
C ASN A 797 -24.90 -9.99 2.59
N THR A 798 -25.15 -11.12 1.89
CA THR A 798 -26.27 -11.19 0.91
C THR A 798 -27.37 -12.26 1.08
N THR A 799 -27.51 -12.94 2.23
CA THR A 799 -28.68 -13.81 2.50
C THR A 799 -29.00 -13.79 3.99
N PRO A 800 -30.27 -13.87 4.44
CA PRO A 800 -30.54 -14.08 5.85
C PRO A 800 -29.89 -15.40 6.30
N MET A 801 -28.91 -15.27 7.19
CA MET A 801 -28.20 -16.40 7.78
C MET A 801 -29.11 -17.18 8.74
N ARG A 802 -28.92 -18.49 8.81
CA ARG A 802 -29.62 -19.39 9.74
C ARG A 802 -29.07 -19.26 11.15
N MET A 803 -29.82 -19.76 12.14
CA MET A 803 -29.42 -19.70 13.55
C MET A 803 -28.04 -20.29 13.79
N ILE A 804 -27.78 -21.48 13.25
CA ILE A 804 -26.50 -22.19 13.41
C ILE A 804 -25.33 -21.46 12.73
N GLU A 805 -25.58 -20.68 11.67
CA GLU A 805 -24.55 -19.94 10.95
C GLU A 805 -24.06 -18.73 11.76
N HIS A 806 -24.88 -18.21 12.66
CA HIS A 806 -24.52 -17.16 13.61
C HIS A 806 -23.74 -17.67 14.83
N PHE A 807 -23.60 -18.99 15.00
CA PHE A 807 -22.96 -19.53 16.20
C PHE A 807 -21.46 -19.18 16.21
N PRO A 808 -20.93 -18.66 17.33
CA PRO A 808 -19.48 -18.53 17.48
C PRO A 808 -18.85 -19.93 17.48
N VAL A 809 -17.58 -20.03 17.08
CA VAL A 809 -16.85 -21.32 17.02
C VAL A 809 -16.97 -22.11 18.33
N ALA A 810 -16.88 -21.44 19.49
CA ALA A 810 -17.01 -22.09 20.79
C ALA A 810 -18.38 -22.78 21.00
N ALA A 811 -19.45 -22.28 20.39
CA ALA A 811 -20.79 -22.88 20.45
C ALA A 811 -20.91 -24.16 19.62
N LEU A 812 -20.10 -24.30 18.57
CA LEU A 812 -20.05 -25.51 17.75
C LEU A 812 -19.55 -26.72 18.55
N HIS A 813 -18.98 -26.52 19.74
CA HIS A 813 -18.65 -27.64 20.62
C HIS A 813 -19.86 -28.41 21.16
N GLN A 814 -21.02 -27.77 21.21
CA GLN A 814 -22.28 -28.32 21.76
C GLN A 814 -23.21 -28.84 20.66
N THR A 815 -22.81 -28.73 19.39
CA THR A 815 -23.68 -29.13 18.29
C THR A 815 -23.58 -30.62 18.03
N VAL A 816 -24.68 -31.19 17.58
CA VAL A 816 -24.80 -32.60 17.17
C VAL A 816 -25.37 -32.67 15.76
N PRO A 817 -25.17 -33.78 15.03
CA PRO A 817 -25.86 -33.99 13.77
C PRO A 817 -27.38 -33.91 13.95
N ARG A 818 -28.03 -33.13 13.10
CA ARG A 818 -29.48 -32.92 13.08
C ARG A 818 -30.22 -34.15 12.58
N ASP A 819 -29.74 -34.72 11.48
CA ASP A 819 -30.23 -35.98 10.90
C ASP A 819 -29.06 -36.71 10.22
N ASP A 820 -28.42 -37.60 10.96
CA ASP A 820 -27.24 -38.35 10.51
C ASP A 820 -27.52 -39.17 9.23
N ALA A 821 -28.75 -39.69 9.09
CA ALA A 821 -29.12 -40.48 7.93
C ALA A 821 -29.28 -39.61 6.68
N ALA A 822 -29.87 -38.42 6.83
CA ALA A 822 -29.96 -37.44 5.76
C ALA A 822 -28.59 -36.92 5.33
N SER A 823 -27.74 -36.53 6.28
CA SER A 823 -26.36 -36.10 6.03
C SER A 823 -25.52 -37.15 5.31
N THR A 824 -25.70 -38.43 5.68
CA THR A 824 -25.06 -39.55 4.98
C THR A 824 -25.55 -39.67 3.53
N ARG A 825 -26.86 -39.53 3.28
CA ARG A 825 -27.42 -39.54 1.92
C ARG A 825 -26.91 -38.35 1.09
N MET A 826 -26.78 -37.17 1.69
CA MET A 826 -26.24 -35.98 1.04
C MET A 826 -24.84 -36.22 0.44
N ARG A 827 -23.95 -36.98 1.11
CA ARG A 827 -22.62 -37.31 0.57
C ARG A 827 -22.65 -38.02 -0.79
N SER A 828 -23.75 -38.72 -1.07
CA SER A 828 -23.97 -39.46 -2.32
C SER A 828 -25.02 -38.82 -3.24
N TYR A 829 -25.45 -37.58 -2.97
CA TYR A 829 -26.57 -36.93 -3.67
C TYR A 829 -26.41 -37.01 -5.20
N PRO A 830 -27.37 -37.58 -5.95
CA PRO A 830 -27.23 -37.81 -7.38
C PRO A 830 -27.58 -36.56 -8.18
N ARG A 831 -26.95 -36.42 -9.36
CA ARG A 831 -27.17 -35.29 -10.27
C ARG A 831 -28.64 -35.17 -10.70
N THR A 832 -29.31 -36.31 -10.91
CA THR A 832 -30.72 -36.34 -11.31
C THR A 832 -31.63 -35.65 -10.30
N HIS A 833 -31.37 -35.78 -8.99
CA HIS A 833 -32.15 -35.07 -7.98
C HIS A 833 -31.83 -33.57 -7.94
N ALA A 834 -30.60 -33.17 -8.23
CA ALA A 834 -30.25 -31.75 -8.37
C ALA A 834 -31.00 -31.12 -9.56
N GLU A 835 -31.08 -31.83 -10.70
CA GLU A 835 -31.85 -31.41 -11.88
C GLU A 835 -33.35 -31.31 -11.57
N GLU A 836 -33.92 -32.32 -10.90
CA GLU A 836 -35.32 -32.30 -10.46
C GLU A 836 -35.62 -31.12 -9.53
N LEU A 837 -34.73 -30.81 -8.58
CA LEU A 837 -34.88 -29.69 -7.66
C LEU A 837 -34.82 -28.35 -8.39
N LEU A 838 -33.84 -28.13 -9.27
CA LEU A 838 -33.74 -26.90 -10.06
C LEU A 838 -34.98 -26.69 -10.95
N ASN A 839 -35.50 -27.76 -11.56
CA ASN A 839 -36.73 -27.70 -12.35
C ASN A 839 -37.96 -27.37 -11.49
N ALA A 840 -38.07 -27.96 -10.30
CA ALA A 840 -39.17 -27.69 -9.38
C ALA A 840 -39.21 -26.20 -8.97
N LEU A 841 -38.05 -25.62 -8.66
CA LEU A 841 -37.92 -24.19 -8.32
C LEU A 841 -38.31 -23.28 -9.49
N HIS A 842 -37.97 -23.64 -10.72
CA HIS A 842 -38.33 -22.86 -11.91
C HIS A 842 -39.84 -22.81 -12.16
N THR A 843 -40.57 -23.87 -11.80
CA THR A 843 -42.01 -23.98 -12.06
C THR A 843 -42.92 -23.34 -11.00
N GLU A 844 -42.36 -22.61 -10.01
CA GLU A 844 -43.08 -22.06 -8.84
C GLU A 844 -44.01 -23.07 -8.16
N ASN A 845 -43.66 -24.35 -8.20
CA ASN A 845 -44.49 -25.40 -7.66
C ASN A 845 -44.16 -25.54 -6.17
N ASP A 846 -45.17 -25.51 -5.29
CA ASP A 846 -45.04 -25.70 -3.83
C ASP A 846 -44.48 -27.09 -3.44
N ASN A 847 -44.11 -27.91 -4.43
CA ASN A 847 -43.63 -29.29 -4.27
C ASN A 847 -42.12 -29.41 -4.04
N HIS A 848 -41.34 -28.32 -4.08
CA HIS A 848 -39.87 -28.36 -3.89
C HIS A 848 -39.47 -28.98 -2.54
N THR A 849 -40.24 -28.75 -1.47
CA THR A 849 -40.08 -29.39 -0.16
C THR A 849 -40.07 -30.92 -0.27
N ASN A 850 -41.01 -31.51 -1.02
CA ASN A 850 -41.07 -32.96 -1.21
C ASN A 850 -39.92 -33.48 -2.10
N VAL A 851 -39.50 -32.69 -3.09
CA VAL A 851 -38.36 -33.01 -3.96
C VAL A 851 -37.04 -33.04 -3.19
N ILE A 852 -36.95 -32.31 -2.07
CA ILE A 852 -35.82 -32.36 -1.14
C ILE A 852 -36.00 -33.50 -0.11
N ALA A 853 -37.15 -33.53 0.56
CA ALA A 853 -37.44 -34.43 1.67
C ALA A 853 -37.39 -35.92 1.26
N ALA A 854 -37.97 -36.29 0.12
CA ALA A 854 -38.08 -37.70 -0.27
C ALA A 854 -36.71 -38.33 -0.61
N PRO A 855 -35.83 -37.72 -1.43
CA PRO A 855 -34.47 -38.24 -1.64
C PRO A 855 -33.61 -38.28 -0.39
N LEU A 856 -33.78 -37.30 0.49
CA LEU A 856 -32.99 -37.17 1.70
C LEU A 856 -33.59 -37.89 2.89
N GLY A 857 -34.78 -38.49 2.76
CA GLY A 857 -35.48 -39.24 3.80
C GLY A 857 -35.58 -38.49 5.12
N THR A 858 -35.83 -37.19 5.07
CA THR A 858 -35.89 -36.29 6.25
C THR A 858 -37.12 -35.41 6.19
N ASP A 859 -37.71 -35.17 7.35
CA ASP A 859 -38.82 -34.22 7.56
C ASP A 859 -38.36 -32.99 8.36
N ASP A 860 -37.04 -32.84 8.59
CA ASP A 860 -36.51 -31.69 9.33
C ASP A 860 -36.65 -30.40 8.50
N PRO A 861 -37.41 -29.40 8.99
CA PRO A 861 -37.73 -28.20 8.21
C PRO A 861 -36.52 -27.29 8.00
N GLU A 862 -35.56 -27.24 8.94
CA GLU A 862 -34.38 -26.38 8.84
C GLU A 862 -33.38 -26.93 7.80
N LEU A 863 -33.21 -28.26 7.76
CA LEU A 863 -32.35 -28.89 6.75
C LEU A 863 -32.96 -28.80 5.34
N ILE A 864 -34.27 -29.02 5.22
CA ILE A 864 -34.97 -28.89 3.93
C ILE A 864 -34.87 -27.46 3.39
N ASP A 865 -35.15 -26.48 4.24
CA ASP A 865 -35.08 -25.07 3.88
C ASP A 865 -33.64 -24.65 3.51
N ALA A 866 -32.61 -25.22 4.17
CA ALA A 866 -31.20 -24.97 3.83
C ALA A 866 -30.85 -25.40 2.41
N ILE A 867 -31.34 -26.56 2.02
CA ILE A 867 -31.10 -27.10 0.69
C ILE A 867 -31.90 -26.35 -0.37
N ALA A 868 -33.12 -25.92 -0.04
CA ALA A 868 -33.91 -25.04 -0.91
C ALA A 868 -33.21 -23.69 -1.14
N THR A 869 -32.68 -23.08 -0.07
CA THR A 869 -31.92 -21.82 -0.13
C THR A 869 -30.66 -21.97 -0.99
N LEU A 870 -29.91 -23.05 -0.79
CA LEU A 870 -28.75 -23.38 -1.62
C LEU A 870 -29.15 -23.52 -3.10
N ALA A 871 -30.22 -24.25 -3.40
CA ALA A 871 -30.70 -24.43 -4.77
C ALA A 871 -31.15 -23.11 -5.42
N HIS A 872 -31.82 -22.22 -4.68
CA HIS A 872 -32.12 -20.86 -5.15
C HIS A 872 -30.87 -20.04 -5.44
N ALA A 873 -29.86 -20.12 -4.57
CA ALA A 873 -28.61 -19.40 -4.75
C ALA A 873 -27.83 -19.90 -5.99
N VAL A 874 -27.82 -21.22 -6.21
CA VAL A 874 -27.27 -21.83 -7.43
C VAL A 874 -28.03 -21.35 -8.68
N HIS A 875 -29.37 -21.34 -8.63
CA HIS A 875 -30.19 -20.89 -9.75
C HIS A 875 -29.93 -19.41 -10.09
N ALA A 876 -29.81 -18.55 -9.08
CA ALA A 876 -29.49 -17.13 -9.27
C ALA A 876 -28.13 -16.96 -9.96
N VAL A 877 -27.08 -17.60 -9.45
CA VAL A 877 -25.73 -17.53 -10.05
C VAL A 877 -25.73 -18.05 -11.49
N ALA A 878 -26.38 -19.19 -11.75
CA ALA A 878 -26.46 -19.73 -13.10
C ALA A 878 -27.19 -18.78 -14.07
N THR A 879 -28.21 -18.06 -13.59
CA THR A 879 -28.95 -17.06 -14.36
C THR A 879 -28.10 -15.82 -14.66
N ASP A 880 -27.32 -15.35 -13.69
CA ASP A 880 -26.40 -14.22 -13.87
C ASP A 880 -25.35 -14.56 -14.94
N TYR A 881 -24.72 -15.73 -14.85
CA TYR A 881 -23.74 -16.19 -15.84
C TYR A 881 -24.35 -16.45 -17.22
N ALA A 882 -25.57 -16.98 -17.29
CA ALA A 882 -26.30 -17.09 -18.55
C ALA A 882 -26.57 -15.71 -19.18
N THR A 883 -26.86 -14.70 -18.36
CA THR A 883 -27.00 -13.30 -18.81
C THR A 883 -25.69 -12.78 -19.39
N LEU A 884 -24.56 -13.04 -18.72
CA LEU A 884 -23.22 -12.68 -19.23
C LEU A 884 -22.93 -13.34 -20.59
N ARG A 885 -23.24 -14.63 -20.76
CA ARG A 885 -23.09 -15.31 -22.06
C ARG A 885 -23.94 -14.68 -23.16
N HIS A 886 -25.19 -14.34 -22.82
CA HIS A 886 -26.10 -13.67 -23.74
C HIS A 886 -25.58 -12.27 -24.13
N THR A 887 -25.14 -11.47 -23.17
CA THR A 887 -24.54 -10.14 -23.40
C THR A 887 -23.26 -10.22 -24.23
N ALA A 888 -22.46 -11.26 -24.05
CA ALA A 888 -21.27 -11.53 -24.87
C ALA A 888 -21.62 -12.03 -26.29
N GLY A 889 -22.88 -12.35 -26.60
CA GLY A 889 -23.29 -12.89 -27.91
C GLY A 889 -22.97 -14.37 -28.14
N LEU A 890 -22.60 -15.12 -27.10
CA LEU A 890 -22.26 -16.55 -27.21
C LEU A 890 -23.46 -17.47 -27.43
N ASP A 891 -24.64 -17.01 -27.02
CA ASP A 891 -25.92 -17.74 -27.09
C ASP A 891 -26.78 -17.33 -28.30
N GLN A 892 -26.28 -16.42 -29.16
CA GLN A 892 -26.94 -16.06 -30.42
C GLN A 892 -26.53 -17.06 -31.51
N SER A 893 -27.49 -17.83 -32.03
CA SER A 893 -27.26 -18.70 -33.19
C SER A 893 -26.90 -17.84 -34.42
N PRO A 894 -25.94 -18.21 -35.29
CA PRO A 894 -25.57 -17.43 -36.47
C PRO A 894 -26.68 -17.26 -37.52
N ASP A 895 -27.80 -17.97 -37.37
CA ASP A 895 -28.94 -17.92 -38.27
C ASP A 895 -30.23 -18.06 -37.47
N THR A 896 -30.71 -16.97 -36.87
CA THR A 896 -32.14 -16.79 -36.62
C THR A 896 -32.46 -15.30 -36.56
N ASP A 897 -33.01 -14.77 -37.65
CA ASP A 897 -33.95 -13.65 -37.62
C ASP A 897 -35.10 -14.05 -36.67
N THR A 898 -34.94 -13.78 -35.38
CA THR A 898 -36.04 -13.80 -34.40
C THR A 898 -36.09 -12.40 -33.79
N PRO A 899 -37.26 -11.76 -33.69
CA PRO A 899 -37.35 -10.40 -33.16
C PRO A 899 -36.84 -10.39 -31.71
N GLU A 900 -36.25 -9.25 -31.30
CA GLU A 900 -35.83 -8.96 -29.93
C GLU A 900 -36.79 -9.56 -28.89
N PRO A 901 -36.28 -10.09 -27.76
CA PRO A 901 -37.16 -10.55 -26.70
C PRO A 901 -37.97 -9.37 -26.20
N GLU A 902 -39.29 -9.43 -26.34
CA GLU A 902 -40.19 -8.50 -25.65
C GLU A 902 -39.93 -8.64 -24.15
N LEU A 903 -39.20 -7.67 -23.59
CA LEU A 903 -39.14 -7.40 -22.16
C LEU A 903 -40.58 -7.22 -21.67
N THR A 904 -41.17 -8.29 -21.16
CA THR A 904 -42.48 -8.24 -20.51
C THR A 904 -42.31 -7.52 -19.18
N LEU A 905 -42.58 -6.22 -19.20
CA LEU A 905 -42.75 -5.41 -17.99
C LEU A 905 -43.79 -6.11 -17.10
N SER A 906 -43.43 -6.36 -15.84
CA SER A 906 -44.38 -6.79 -14.80
C SER A 906 -45.65 -5.94 -14.86
N GLY A 907 -46.82 -6.55 -14.61
CA GLY A 907 -48.12 -5.86 -14.70
C GLY A 907 -48.20 -4.56 -13.88
N ALA A 908 -47.40 -4.44 -12.81
CA ALA A 908 -47.26 -3.20 -12.03
C ALA A 908 -46.60 -2.05 -12.82
N ALA A 909 -45.60 -2.36 -13.67
CA ALA A 909 -44.91 -1.38 -14.49
C ALA A 909 -45.72 -0.97 -15.74
N SER A 910 -46.54 -1.87 -16.31
CA SER A 910 -47.49 -1.53 -17.38
C SER A 910 -48.61 -0.59 -16.91
N GLN A 911 -49.10 -0.75 -15.67
CA GLN A 911 -50.11 0.16 -15.08
C GLN A 911 -49.57 1.57 -14.80
N LEU A 912 -48.29 1.69 -14.46
CA LEU A 912 -47.60 2.97 -14.28
C LEU A 912 -47.38 3.73 -15.60
N LEU A 913 -47.33 3.03 -16.73
CA LEU A 913 -47.10 3.60 -18.06
C LEU A 913 -48.39 3.99 -18.81
N ASN A 914 -49.57 3.48 -18.40
CA ASN A 914 -50.86 3.76 -19.03
C ASN A 914 -51.98 3.97 -17.99
N PRO A 915 -52.23 5.21 -17.51
CA PRO A 915 -53.22 5.48 -16.47
C PRO A 915 -54.70 5.32 -16.90
N ASP A 916 -54.98 5.04 -18.18
CA ASP A 916 -56.36 4.95 -18.72
C ASP A 916 -56.84 3.51 -19.04
N THR A 917 -56.14 2.47 -18.60
CA THR A 917 -56.66 1.10 -18.73
C THR A 917 -57.60 0.76 -17.57
N ALA A 918 -58.88 0.60 -17.90
CA ALA A 918 -59.97 0.37 -16.95
C ALA A 918 -59.70 -0.80 -15.98
N ALA A 919 -59.91 -0.52 -14.70
CA ALA A 919 -59.78 -1.45 -13.60
C ALA A 919 -60.60 -2.75 -13.80
N THR A 920 -59.94 -3.90 -13.61
CA THR A 920 -60.62 -5.17 -13.34
C THR A 920 -61.16 -5.14 -11.91
N PRO A 921 -62.46 -5.43 -11.64
CA PRO A 921 -62.98 -5.42 -10.28
C PRO A 921 -62.50 -6.66 -9.52
N GLY A 922 -61.65 -6.49 -8.51
CA GLY A 922 -61.29 -7.57 -7.57
C GLY A 922 -59.92 -7.52 -6.90
N ALA A 923 -59.01 -6.60 -7.28
CA ALA A 923 -57.68 -6.52 -6.68
C ALA A 923 -57.61 -5.52 -5.50
N THR A 924 -57.06 -5.98 -4.37
CA THR A 924 -56.70 -5.21 -3.18
C THR A 924 -55.65 -4.13 -3.52
N PRO A 925 -55.71 -2.90 -2.98
CA PRO A 925 -54.81 -1.84 -3.42
C PRO A 925 -53.38 -2.02 -2.87
N ALA A 926 -52.38 -1.94 -3.75
CA ALA A 926 -50.96 -1.83 -3.43
C ALA A 926 -50.60 -0.40 -2.94
N PRO A 927 -49.49 -0.21 -2.18
CA PRO A 927 -49.16 1.09 -1.60
C PRO A 927 -48.81 2.12 -2.70
N THR A 928 -49.47 3.26 -2.67
CA THR A 928 -49.26 4.36 -3.63
C THR A 928 -47.88 5.00 -3.46
N ALA A 929 -47.01 4.87 -4.46
CA ALA A 929 -45.76 5.60 -4.53
C ALA A 929 -46.01 7.12 -4.64
N HIS A 930 -45.15 7.91 -4.01
CA HIS A 930 -45.28 9.38 -3.96
C HIS A 930 -45.15 9.98 -5.38
N PRO A 931 -45.97 10.99 -5.76
CA PRO A 931 -45.99 11.55 -7.12
C PRO A 931 -44.63 12.01 -7.66
N HIS A 932 -43.74 12.46 -6.77
CA HIS A 932 -42.38 12.89 -7.12
C HIS A 932 -41.47 11.73 -7.55
N THR A 933 -41.67 10.52 -7.02
CA THR A 933 -40.90 9.32 -7.39
C THR A 933 -41.30 8.85 -8.79
N VAL A 934 -42.60 8.91 -9.11
CA VAL A 934 -43.12 8.57 -10.45
C VAL A 934 -42.62 9.56 -11.50
N ALA A 935 -42.58 10.86 -11.17
CA ALA A 935 -42.05 11.89 -12.06
C ALA A 935 -40.52 11.74 -12.30
N GLY A 936 -39.75 11.36 -11.27
CA GLY A 936 -38.31 11.11 -11.37
C GLY A 936 -37.96 9.92 -12.28
N ILE A 937 -38.68 8.81 -12.14
CA ILE A 937 -38.48 7.60 -12.98
C ILE A 937 -38.86 7.90 -14.45
N ALA A 938 -39.96 8.63 -14.68
CA ALA A 938 -40.36 9.04 -16.03
C ALA A 938 -39.38 10.06 -16.67
N GLY A 939 -38.66 10.83 -15.86
CA GLY A 939 -37.57 11.71 -16.31
C GLY A 939 -36.34 10.91 -16.77
N LEU A 940 -35.90 9.95 -15.96
CA LEU A 940 -34.77 9.07 -16.25
C LEU A 940 -34.99 8.23 -17.52
N LEU A 941 -36.18 7.65 -17.69
CA LEU A 941 -36.53 6.86 -18.86
C LEU A 941 -36.63 7.71 -20.15
N ARG A 942 -36.99 8.99 -20.05
CA ARG A 942 -36.97 9.92 -21.19
C ARG A 942 -35.54 10.33 -21.58
N HIS A 943 -34.69 10.56 -20.60
CA HIS A 943 -33.27 10.89 -20.85
C HIS A 943 -32.53 9.69 -21.46
N ALA A 944 -32.78 8.47 -20.97
CA ALA A 944 -32.22 7.24 -21.53
C ALA A 944 -32.65 6.99 -23.00
N ARG A 945 -33.81 7.50 -23.42
CA ARG A 945 -34.30 7.37 -24.80
C ARG A 945 -33.87 8.50 -25.73
N ASN A 946 -33.47 9.67 -25.21
CA ASN A 946 -32.98 10.78 -26.01
C ASN A 946 -32.05 11.69 -25.19
N PRO A 947 -30.73 11.44 -25.18
CA PRO A 947 -29.78 12.15 -24.33
C PRO A 947 -29.64 13.65 -24.66
N ASP A 948 -30.03 14.09 -25.86
CA ASP A 948 -29.87 15.47 -26.35
C ASP A 948 -31.08 16.38 -26.04
N ALA A 949 -32.11 15.88 -25.38
CA ALA A 949 -33.27 16.70 -25.01
C ALA A 949 -32.96 17.59 -23.78
N THR A 950 -32.80 18.90 -23.98
CA THR A 950 -32.71 19.87 -22.88
C THR A 950 -33.95 19.82 -21.99
N PRO A 951 -33.82 19.70 -20.65
CA PRO A 951 -34.96 19.70 -19.75
C PRO A 951 -35.49 21.13 -19.58
N THR A 952 -36.72 21.37 -20.02
CA THR A 952 -37.49 22.55 -19.62
C THR A 952 -38.40 22.18 -18.44
N ASP A 953 -38.20 22.92 -17.34
CA ASP A 953 -39.08 23.18 -16.20
C ASP A 953 -38.98 22.34 -14.89
N ASP A 954 -38.38 23.03 -13.91
CA ASP A 954 -38.87 23.44 -12.57
C ASP A 954 -38.84 22.55 -11.33
N HIS A 955 -38.39 21.29 -11.40
CA HIS A 955 -38.13 20.53 -10.17
C HIS A 955 -36.71 19.96 -10.16
N GLY A 956 -35.80 20.74 -9.57
CA GLY A 956 -34.38 20.48 -9.49
C GLY A 956 -34.03 19.12 -8.90
N LEU A 957 -33.33 18.31 -9.71
CA LEU A 957 -32.47 17.22 -9.25
C LEU A 957 -31.13 17.40 -9.98
N HIS A 958 -30.14 17.90 -9.25
CA HIS A 958 -28.74 17.87 -9.66
C HIS A 958 -28.26 16.42 -9.59
N VAL A 959 -27.91 15.84 -10.74
CA VAL A 959 -27.30 14.51 -10.82
C VAL A 959 -25.78 14.66 -10.74
N THR A 960 -25.23 14.53 -9.54
CA THR A 960 -23.87 14.06 -9.27
C THR A 960 -23.90 13.31 -7.94
N GLY A 961 -23.72 12.00 -7.99
CA GLY A 961 -23.77 11.07 -6.85
C GLY A 961 -23.95 9.66 -7.35
#